data_AF-R6C9X5-F1
#
_entry.id   AF-R6C9X5-F1
#
_cell.length_a   1.000
_cell.length_b   1.000
_cell.length_c   1.000
_cell.angle_alpha   90.00
_cell.angle_beta   90.00
_cell.angle_gamma   90.00
#
_symmetry.space_group_name_H-M   'P 1'
#
loop_
_entity.id
_entity.type
_entity.pdbx_description
1 polymer ?
#
loop_
_entity_poly.entity_id
_entity_poly.type
_entity_poly.pdbx_seq_one_letter_code
_entity_poly.pdbx_strand_id
1 'polypeptide(L)'
;MKKSFLKKLSRFIGLAAVMTVASLSACGKDNTSSDGANTETGASESTEVSTSTGADTLVVGKDTFGSKFSPFFATLQYDQDVSDMVSIGLLASDREGNIVMKGIEGETIAYNGTDYTYTGIADCDVTQNDDGTVVYDFTLRDDIKFSDGEPLTADDVIFSMYVFADPTYDGVATFYTLPIKGMEDYRSGMDSLGNIILAAGRDNTDFTAFTEDQMNAYWAAVDEEGEKFAQDIVDYCVANYPDYLESVGNSEVALGMFAWGVGDVNDDGTVLTGAGTGTEYNIADLTIADYWTELQAKYENDLVTMSETEAAGDDLFAMLNEDYPEFTQGITTGDSAANISGIEKTGDYSLRVTMDKFDAVAIYQLGVAVAPLHYYGDTSKYDYDNNMFGFTKGDLSSVKDKTTQPLGAGPYKFDSYENGVVTFTANENYFKGEPKIKTILFKETPESDKLTGVASGTFDISDPSMSVDVLKNIKNYNSNGEVTGDVLTTDLVDNLGYGYIGINANVVKVGDDKASEASKDLRKAFATIFAAYRDTVINSYYGEMATVIQYPMSNTSWAAPKPADEGYQIAYSVDADGNSIYTADMTDEQKYEAALQASISFFKAAGYTFDEATGKFTAAPEGAEMTYEVIIPGGGTGDHPAFGILTAAKEALATIGITLQINDPSDSSVWNNALEANTAEMWAGAWGATVDPDMYQVYHSDNANGKGTNSNHYSIEDADLDEMIIAARNSADQSYRKATYKECLETILDWGVEIPIYQRQNAIVISTERVNVSTMTPDITTFWGWTNDIEKLEMN
;
A
#
# COMPACT_ATOMS: atom_id res chain seq x y z
N MET A 1 -33.98 -3.29 28.27
CA MET A 1 -33.07 -2.66 27.30
C MET A 1 -31.73 -2.18 27.88
N LYS A 2 -31.29 -2.64 29.07
CA LYS A 2 -30.06 -2.18 29.75
C LYS A 2 -28.89 -3.20 29.74
N LYS A 3 -28.85 -4.14 28.80
CA LYS A 3 -27.86 -5.24 28.78
C LYS A 3 -27.15 -5.49 27.44
N SER A 4 -27.31 -4.60 26.45
CA SER A 4 -26.73 -4.77 25.11
C SER A 4 -25.48 -3.92 24.84
N PHE A 5 -25.06 -3.08 25.79
CA PHE A 5 -24.08 -2.00 25.51
C PHE A 5 -22.70 -2.19 26.18
N LEU A 6 -22.56 -3.15 27.10
CA LEU A 6 -21.37 -3.32 27.95
C LEU A 6 -20.42 -4.46 27.50
N LYS A 7 -20.43 -4.83 26.21
CA LYS A 7 -19.61 -5.95 25.69
C LYS A 7 -18.51 -5.56 24.70
N LYS A 8 -18.30 -4.28 24.41
CA LYS A 8 -17.29 -3.80 23.45
C LYS A 8 -16.26 -2.88 24.13
N LEU A 9 -15.59 -3.36 25.16
CA LEU A 9 -14.46 -2.63 25.74
C LEU A 9 -13.37 -3.61 26.16
N SER A 10 -12.49 -3.94 25.21
CA SER A 10 -11.16 -4.45 25.52
C SER A 10 -10.22 -4.31 24.31
N ARG A 11 -9.29 -3.35 24.45
CA ARG A 11 -7.90 -3.32 23.95
C ARG A 11 -7.67 -3.05 22.46
N PHE A 12 -7.10 -1.87 22.18
CA PHE A 12 -6.17 -1.63 21.09
C PHE A 12 -4.83 -1.19 21.71
N ILE A 13 -3.77 -1.84 21.25
CA ILE A 13 -2.37 -1.38 21.27
C ILE A 13 -1.98 -1.55 19.81
N GLY A 14 -1.62 -0.47 19.11
CA GLY A 14 -1.31 -0.51 17.68
C GLY A 14 -0.14 0.41 17.36
N LEU A 15 1.05 -0.16 17.32
CA LEU A 15 2.25 0.46 16.79
C LEU A 15 2.04 0.72 15.29
N ALA A 16 2.31 1.94 14.81
CA ALA A 16 2.23 2.31 13.40
C ALA A 16 3.11 1.38 12.54
N ALA A 17 2.45 0.51 11.79
CA ALA A 17 3.03 -0.30 10.75
C ALA A 17 2.48 0.18 9.42
N VAL A 18 3.35 0.53 8.49
CA VAL A 18 2.98 0.87 7.12
C VAL A 18 2.45 -0.40 6.46
N MET A 19 1.13 -0.64 6.61
CA MET A 19 0.42 -1.49 5.69
C MET A 19 0.35 -0.74 4.36
N THR A 20 1.14 -1.18 3.37
CA THR A 20 0.81 -0.89 1.96
C THR A 20 -0.41 -1.72 1.56
N VAL A 21 -1.58 -1.39 2.15
CA VAL A 21 -2.87 -1.63 1.51
C VAL A 21 -2.89 -0.68 0.32
N ALA A 22 -2.76 -1.20 -0.90
CA ALA A 22 -3.08 -0.40 -2.08
C ALA A 22 -4.53 0.05 -1.91
N SER A 23 -4.76 1.36 -1.83
CA SER A 23 -6.10 1.94 -1.75
C SER A 23 -6.95 1.30 -2.87
N LEU A 24 -8.06 0.69 -2.47
CA LEU A 24 -9.08 0.16 -3.37
C LEU A 24 -9.84 1.33 -4.02
N SER A 25 -9.12 2.22 -4.71
CA SER A 25 -9.72 3.25 -5.55
C SER A 25 -10.12 2.59 -6.88
N ALA A 26 -11.24 1.86 -6.88
CA ALA A 26 -12.12 1.63 -8.03
C ALA A 26 -13.15 0.52 -7.75
N CYS A 27 -14.17 0.78 -6.93
CA CYS A 27 -15.44 0.02 -6.91
C CYS A 27 -16.57 0.94 -6.38
N GLY A 28 -16.99 1.91 -7.19
CA GLY A 28 -18.07 2.82 -6.82
C GLY A 28 -18.72 3.44 -8.06
N LYS A 29 -19.68 2.74 -8.67
CA LYS A 29 -20.57 3.27 -9.71
C LYS A 29 -21.95 3.53 -9.10
N ASP A 30 -22.24 4.77 -8.75
CA ASP A 30 -23.62 5.19 -8.49
C ASP A 30 -24.33 5.43 -9.83
N ASN A 31 -25.22 4.50 -10.19
CA ASN A 31 -26.03 4.58 -11.40
C ASN A 31 -27.51 4.43 -11.03
N THR A 32 -28.19 5.54 -10.75
CA THR A 32 -29.65 5.57 -10.65
C THR A 32 -30.25 6.41 -11.78
N SER A 33 -30.70 5.71 -12.82
CA SER A 33 -31.58 6.26 -13.85
C SER A 33 -33.01 6.38 -13.33
N SER A 34 -33.57 7.59 -13.34
CA SER A 34 -35.02 7.79 -13.39
C SER A 34 -35.39 8.93 -14.34
N ASP A 35 -36.37 8.65 -15.20
CA ASP A 35 -36.87 9.54 -16.25
C ASP A 35 -37.53 10.82 -15.70
N GLY A 36 -37.08 11.97 -16.24
CA GLY A 36 -37.93 13.05 -16.74
C GLY A 36 -38.71 13.94 -15.75
N ALA A 37 -38.14 15.12 -15.45
CA ALA A 37 -38.89 16.39 -15.41
C ALA A 37 -37.95 17.59 -15.54
N ASN A 38 -38.19 18.42 -16.56
CA ASN A 38 -37.52 19.69 -16.82
C ASN A 38 -37.66 20.66 -15.63
N THR A 39 -36.53 21.12 -15.11
CA THR A 39 -36.44 22.41 -14.43
C THR A 39 -35.07 23.05 -14.72
N GLU A 40 -35.09 24.18 -15.40
CA GLU A 40 -33.93 25.01 -15.72
C GLU A 40 -33.33 25.59 -14.44
N THR A 41 -32.07 25.26 -14.13
CA THR A 41 -31.24 26.01 -13.19
C THR A 41 -29.77 25.96 -13.61
N GLY A 42 -29.25 27.13 -14.01
CA GLY A 42 -27.87 27.59 -13.99
C GLY A 42 -26.75 26.59 -14.29
N ALA A 43 -26.31 26.55 -15.54
CA ALA A 43 -24.98 26.06 -15.89
C ALA A 43 -23.92 26.89 -15.14
N SER A 44 -23.13 26.24 -14.29
CA SER A 44 -21.83 26.77 -13.88
C SER A 44 -20.89 26.49 -15.04
N GLU A 45 -20.41 27.55 -15.69
CA GLU A 45 -19.38 27.46 -16.73
C GLU A 45 -18.14 26.77 -16.14
N SER A 46 -17.86 25.55 -16.59
CA SER A 46 -16.51 25.00 -16.52
C SER A 46 -15.63 25.92 -17.37
N THR A 47 -14.70 26.60 -16.71
CA THR A 47 -13.68 27.37 -17.42
C THR A 47 -12.80 26.35 -18.11
N GLU A 48 -13.08 26.05 -19.38
CA GLU A 48 -12.14 25.36 -20.27
C GLU A 48 -10.87 26.20 -20.31
N VAL A 49 -9.84 25.76 -19.59
CA VAL A 49 -8.48 26.20 -19.89
C VAL A 49 -8.15 25.62 -21.25
N SER A 50 -8.23 26.45 -22.29
CA SER A 50 -7.71 26.16 -23.61
C SER A 50 -6.18 26.09 -23.52
N THR A 51 -5.63 24.92 -23.16
CA THR A 51 -4.24 24.61 -23.48
C THR A 51 -4.20 24.36 -24.99
N SER A 52 -3.71 25.33 -25.75
CA SER A 52 -3.36 25.09 -27.15
C SER A 52 -2.23 24.06 -27.17
N THR A 53 -2.57 22.79 -27.32
CA THR A 53 -1.64 21.68 -27.50
C THR A 53 -0.97 21.86 -28.87
N GLY A 54 0.28 22.29 -28.85
CA GLY A 54 1.13 22.19 -30.03
C GLY A 54 1.37 20.73 -30.39
N ALA A 55 1.88 20.47 -31.59
CA ALA A 55 2.27 19.12 -32.02
C ALA A 55 3.39 18.48 -31.16
N ASP A 56 3.99 19.24 -30.23
CA ASP A 56 5.14 18.82 -29.41
C ASP A 56 4.79 18.62 -27.92
N THR A 57 3.49 18.55 -27.57
CA THR A 57 3.01 18.39 -26.19
C THR A 57 2.25 17.08 -26.00
N LEU A 58 2.67 16.27 -25.02
CA LEU A 58 1.96 15.06 -24.59
C LEU A 58 1.11 15.36 -23.36
N VAL A 59 -0.17 14.98 -23.38
CA VAL A 59 -1.11 15.12 -22.26
C VAL A 59 -1.47 13.75 -21.72
N VAL A 60 -1.20 13.52 -20.43
CA VAL A 60 -1.47 12.25 -19.75
C VAL A 60 -2.55 12.46 -18.72
N GLY A 61 -3.67 11.75 -18.85
CA GLY A 61 -4.75 11.75 -17.85
C GLY A 61 -4.35 10.88 -16.67
N LYS A 62 -4.25 11.49 -15.49
CA LYS A 62 -3.86 10.88 -14.21
C LYS A 62 -4.95 11.10 -13.17
N ASP A 63 -4.93 10.32 -12.10
CA ASP A 63 -5.77 10.61 -10.93
C ASP A 63 -5.21 11.79 -10.13
N THR A 64 -5.83 12.09 -9.00
CA THR A 64 -5.51 13.21 -8.11
C THR A 64 -4.10 13.09 -7.51
N PHE A 65 -3.39 14.22 -7.43
CA PHE A 65 -2.07 14.33 -6.83
C PHE A 65 -2.15 14.81 -5.38
N GLY A 66 -1.26 14.28 -4.54
CA GLY A 66 -1.06 14.70 -3.14
C GLY A 66 -0.09 15.87 -3.01
N SER A 67 0.50 16.31 -4.12
CA SER A 67 1.53 17.37 -4.19
C SER A 67 2.85 17.03 -3.50
N LYS A 68 3.07 15.77 -3.11
CA LYS A 68 4.32 15.31 -2.49
C LYS A 68 5.26 14.72 -3.54
N PHE A 69 5.79 15.55 -4.43
CA PHE A 69 6.54 15.12 -5.61
C PHE A 69 8.04 14.83 -5.39
N SER A 70 8.57 15.03 -4.18
CA SER A 70 9.97 14.72 -3.86
C SER A 70 10.26 13.22 -3.85
N PRO A 71 11.47 12.78 -4.28
CA PRO A 71 11.87 11.38 -4.21
C PRO A 71 11.98 10.81 -2.79
N PHE A 72 11.93 11.66 -1.76
CA PHE A 72 12.03 11.24 -0.36
C PHE A 72 10.68 11.03 0.33
N PHE A 73 9.64 11.76 -0.09
CA PHE A 73 8.39 11.90 0.68
C PHE A 73 7.11 11.73 -0.15
N ALA A 74 7.23 11.25 -1.40
CA ALA A 74 6.06 10.86 -2.18
C ALA A 74 5.29 9.73 -1.47
N THR A 75 3.96 9.86 -1.42
CA THR A 75 3.07 8.92 -0.73
C THR A 75 2.05 8.29 -1.67
N LEU A 76 1.51 9.06 -2.62
CA LEU A 76 0.59 8.53 -3.64
C LEU A 76 1.35 8.01 -4.86
N GLN A 77 0.81 6.98 -5.51
CA GLN A 77 1.38 6.44 -6.75
C GLN A 77 1.57 7.54 -7.81
N TYR A 78 0.62 8.46 -7.95
CA TYR A 78 0.70 9.52 -8.95
C TYR A 78 1.69 10.64 -8.56
N ASP A 79 1.96 10.82 -7.27
CA ASP A 79 3.06 11.67 -6.82
C ASP A 79 4.41 11.02 -7.16
N GLN A 80 4.52 9.69 -7.00
CA GLN A 80 5.68 8.93 -7.42
C GLN A 80 5.89 9.00 -8.94
N ASP A 81 4.83 8.91 -9.74
CA ASP A 81 4.92 9.07 -11.20
C ASP A 81 5.54 10.43 -11.58
N VAL A 82 5.24 11.51 -10.83
CA VAL A 82 5.86 12.83 -11.03
C VAL A 82 7.33 12.81 -10.64
N SER A 83 7.66 12.20 -9.51
CA SER A 83 9.04 12.03 -9.04
C SER A 83 9.89 11.24 -10.03
N ASP A 84 9.36 10.15 -10.60
CA ASP A 84 10.06 9.27 -11.56
C ASP A 84 10.39 9.97 -12.88
N MET A 85 9.58 10.95 -13.29
CA MET A 85 9.86 11.76 -14.48
C MET A 85 11.05 12.72 -14.29
N VAL A 86 11.38 13.06 -13.05
CA VAL A 86 12.37 14.08 -12.68
C VAL A 86 13.64 13.46 -12.07
N SER A 87 13.51 12.32 -11.41
CA SER A 87 14.57 11.66 -10.67
C SER A 87 15.31 10.62 -11.52
N ILE A 88 16.40 10.09 -10.95
CA ILE A 88 17.12 8.94 -11.49
C ILE A 88 17.53 8.02 -10.35
N GLY A 89 17.34 6.71 -10.53
CA GLY A 89 17.82 5.71 -9.58
C GLY A 89 19.32 5.46 -9.72
N LEU A 90 19.99 5.13 -8.62
CA LEU A 90 21.39 4.69 -8.63
C LEU A 90 21.58 3.44 -9.49
N LEU A 91 20.63 2.50 -9.41
CA LEU A 91 20.61 1.26 -10.16
C LEU A 91 19.36 1.20 -11.03
N ALA A 92 19.50 0.65 -12.23
CA ALA A 92 18.38 0.36 -13.12
C ALA A 92 17.88 -1.07 -12.92
N SER A 93 16.65 -1.36 -13.31
CA SER A 93 16.07 -2.70 -13.38
C SER A 93 15.79 -3.12 -14.82
N ASP A 94 15.67 -4.43 -15.05
CA ASP A 94 15.23 -5.00 -16.32
C ASP A 94 13.70 -5.20 -16.39
N ARG A 95 13.22 -5.85 -17.45
CA ARG A 95 11.78 -6.12 -17.68
C ARG A 95 11.17 -7.13 -16.69
N GLU A 96 12.00 -7.88 -16.00
CA GLU A 96 11.60 -8.84 -14.96
C GLU A 96 11.85 -8.29 -13.55
N GLY A 97 12.31 -7.03 -13.45
CA GLY A 97 12.60 -6.34 -12.20
C GLY A 97 14.00 -6.59 -11.66
N ASN A 98 14.83 -7.44 -12.29
CA ASN A 98 16.17 -7.72 -11.80
C ASN A 98 17.06 -6.47 -11.94
N ILE A 99 17.95 -6.25 -10.97
CA ILE A 99 18.88 -5.14 -11.02
C ILE A 99 19.95 -5.35 -12.09
N VAL A 100 20.18 -4.31 -12.89
CA VAL A 100 21.23 -4.22 -13.90
C VAL A 100 22.53 -3.85 -13.21
N MET A 101 23.47 -4.80 -13.11
CA MET A 101 24.71 -4.63 -12.34
C MET A 101 25.80 -3.87 -13.10
N LYS A 102 25.75 -3.88 -14.44
CA LYS A 102 26.67 -3.19 -15.36
C LYS A 102 25.94 -2.12 -16.18
N GLY A 103 25.33 -1.16 -15.49
CA GLY A 103 24.51 -0.11 -16.10
C GLY A 103 25.28 0.86 -16.99
N ILE A 104 26.58 1.07 -16.78
CA ILE A 104 27.36 2.08 -17.52
C ILE A 104 27.53 1.71 -18.99
N GLU A 105 28.05 0.50 -19.27
CA GLU A 105 28.14 -0.04 -20.63
C GLU A 105 26.81 -0.63 -21.10
N GLY A 106 26.00 -1.06 -20.14
CA GLY A 106 24.69 -1.67 -20.31
C GLY A 106 24.74 -3.19 -20.37
N GLU A 107 23.68 -3.83 -19.86
CA GLU A 107 23.50 -5.29 -19.93
C GLU A 107 22.47 -5.65 -20.98
N THR A 108 22.77 -6.67 -21.79
CA THR A 108 21.80 -7.19 -22.76
C THR A 108 21.14 -8.45 -22.22
N ILE A 109 19.84 -8.35 -21.97
CA ILE A 109 19.01 -9.40 -21.38
C ILE A 109 17.86 -9.68 -22.34
N ALA A 110 17.62 -10.96 -22.61
CA ALA A 110 16.54 -11.39 -23.49
C ALA A 110 15.22 -11.41 -22.71
N TYR A 111 14.17 -10.81 -23.28
CA TYR A 111 12.80 -10.88 -22.78
C TYR A 111 11.87 -11.23 -23.94
N ASN A 112 10.99 -12.21 -23.76
CA ASN A 112 10.06 -12.69 -24.79
C ASN A 112 10.71 -13.00 -26.17
N GLY A 113 11.98 -13.44 -26.16
CA GLY A 113 12.73 -13.77 -27.37
C GLY A 113 13.33 -12.56 -28.11
N THR A 114 13.25 -11.37 -27.52
CA THR A 114 13.88 -10.14 -27.99
C THR A 114 15.00 -9.73 -27.03
N ASP A 115 16.17 -9.39 -27.57
CA ASP A 115 17.29 -8.88 -26.78
C ASP A 115 17.10 -7.37 -26.51
N TYR A 116 17.16 -6.98 -25.23
CA TYR A 116 17.09 -5.59 -24.80
C TYR A 116 18.37 -5.18 -24.08
N THR A 117 18.91 -4.01 -24.40
CA THR A 117 20.05 -3.44 -23.68
C THR A 117 19.58 -2.41 -22.66
N TYR A 118 19.85 -2.68 -21.39
CA TYR A 118 19.48 -1.84 -20.26
C TYR A 118 20.70 -1.03 -19.82
N THR A 119 20.52 0.29 -19.67
CA THR A 119 21.59 1.23 -19.29
C THR A 119 21.14 2.05 -18.08
N GLY A 120 22.10 2.40 -17.22
CA GLY A 120 21.92 3.17 -16.00
C GLY A 120 23.13 4.06 -15.71
N ILE A 121 23.15 4.68 -14.52
CA ILE A 121 24.21 5.64 -14.15
C ILE A 121 25.36 5.03 -13.36
N ALA A 122 25.24 3.77 -12.93
CA ALA A 122 26.25 3.11 -12.14
C ALA A 122 26.38 1.62 -12.50
N ASP A 123 27.56 1.10 -12.19
CA ASP A 123 27.84 -0.33 -12.04
C ASP A 123 27.89 -0.66 -10.54
N CYS A 124 27.51 -1.88 -10.19
CA CYS A 124 27.65 -2.44 -8.86
C CYS A 124 28.42 -3.77 -8.93
N ASP A 125 29.44 -3.91 -8.09
CA ASP A 125 30.14 -5.17 -7.84
C ASP A 125 29.83 -5.66 -6.43
N VAL A 126 29.32 -6.89 -6.30
CA VAL A 126 28.92 -7.48 -5.01
C VAL A 126 29.93 -8.54 -4.59
N THR A 127 30.48 -8.39 -3.39
CA THR A 127 31.41 -9.34 -2.79
C THR A 127 30.83 -9.85 -1.46
N GLN A 128 30.48 -11.14 -1.41
CA GLN A 128 30.14 -11.83 -0.17
C GLN A 128 31.41 -12.42 0.46
N ASN A 129 31.71 -12.05 1.70
CA ASN A 129 32.92 -12.46 2.42
C ASN A 129 32.67 -13.71 3.27
N ASP A 130 33.76 -14.41 3.61
CA ASP A 130 33.72 -15.63 4.44
C ASP A 130 33.19 -15.39 5.87
N ASP A 131 33.24 -14.15 6.36
CA ASP A 131 32.71 -13.76 7.68
C ASP A 131 31.21 -13.42 7.68
N GLY A 132 30.56 -13.54 6.51
CA GLY A 132 29.14 -13.25 6.31
C GLY A 132 28.84 -11.82 5.86
N THR A 133 29.80 -10.90 5.96
CA THR A 133 29.63 -9.52 5.48
C THR A 133 29.49 -9.47 3.96
N VAL A 134 28.76 -8.47 3.46
CA VAL A 134 28.58 -8.26 2.02
C VAL A 134 28.96 -6.84 1.66
N VAL A 135 29.79 -6.69 0.63
CA VAL A 135 30.27 -5.40 0.15
C VAL A 135 29.68 -5.13 -1.21
N TYR A 136 29.07 -3.96 -1.37
CA TYR A 136 28.55 -3.42 -2.62
C TYR A 136 29.45 -2.25 -3.04
N ASP A 137 30.24 -2.44 -4.09
CA ASP A 137 31.10 -1.42 -4.68
C ASP A 137 30.40 -0.76 -5.86
N PHE A 138 30.08 0.53 -5.74
CA PHE A 138 29.43 1.31 -6.78
C PHE A 138 30.44 2.14 -7.55
N THR A 139 30.38 2.08 -8.87
CA THR A 139 31.09 2.98 -9.78
C THR A 139 30.07 3.78 -10.57
N LEU A 140 30.14 5.10 -10.52
CA LEU A 140 29.25 5.99 -11.24
C LEU A 140 29.88 6.45 -12.56
N ARG A 141 29.02 6.81 -13.51
CA ARG A 141 29.39 7.62 -14.66
C ARG A 141 29.86 9.01 -14.21
N ASP A 142 30.81 9.59 -14.93
CA ASP A 142 31.35 10.92 -14.66
C ASP A 142 30.76 12.03 -15.55
N ASP A 143 29.79 11.68 -16.41
CA ASP A 143 29.16 12.58 -17.39
C ASP A 143 27.71 12.96 -17.06
N ILE A 144 27.19 12.49 -15.92
CA ILE A 144 25.81 12.75 -15.50
C ILE A 144 25.67 14.14 -14.89
N LYS A 145 24.57 14.81 -15.23
CA LYS A 145 24.21 16.11 -14.69
C LYS A 145 22.76 16.11 -14.25
N PHE A 146 22.49 16.86 -13.19
CA PHE A 146 21.14 17.26 -12.83
C PHE A 146 20.57 18.23 -13.88
N SER A 147 19.26 18.42 -13.84
CA SER A 147 18.55 19.27 -14.78
C SER A 147 18.98 20.74 -14.77
N ASP A 148 19.56 21.22 -13.67
CA ASP A 148 20.16 22.55 -13.54
C ASP A 148 21.61 22.63 -14.06
N GLY A 149 22.18 21.49 -14.49
CA GLY A 149 23.50 21.39 -15.10
C GLY A 149 24.65 21.10 -14.14
N GLU A 150 24.40 21.03 -12.82
CA GLU A 150 25.40 20.59 -11.86
C GLU A 150 25.71 19.09 -12.03
N PRO A 151 26.96 18.65 -11.86
CA PRO A 151 27.35 17.25 -12.00
C PRO A 151 26.77 16.40 -10.86
N LEU A 152 26.34 15.19 -11.18
CA LEU A 152 25.98 14.18 -10.19
C LEU A 152 27.23 13.42 -9.76
N THR A 153 27.47 13.31 -8.45
CA THR A 153 28.68 12.69 -7.88
C THR A 153 28.33 11.65 -6.80
N ALA A 154 29.35 10.97 -6.27
CA ALA A 154 29.17 10.08 -5.11
C ALA A 154 28.63 10.81 -3.87
N ASP A 155 28.84 12.13 -3.77
CA ASP A 155 28.39 12.93 -2.62
C ASP A 155 26.86 13.06 -2.58
N ASP A 156 26.23 13.13 -3.74
CA ASP A 156 24.76 13.17 -3.89
C ASP A 156 24.11 11.83 -3.52
N VAL A 157 24.77 10.71 -3.88
CA VAL A 157 24.32 9.37 -3.47
C VAL A 157 24.39 9.21 -1.96
N ILE A 158 25.53 9.58 -1.37
CA ILE A 158 25.74 9.51 0.08
C ILE A 158 24.73 10.42 0.79
N PHE A 159 24.55 11.66 0.33
CA PHE A 159 23.50 12.55 0.85
C PHE A 159 22.13 11.87 0.85
N SER A 160 21.73 11.29 -0.28
CA SER A 160 20.42 10.64 -0.43
C SER A 160 20.27 9.44 0.53
N MET A 161 21.29 8.59 0.63
CA MET A 161 21.30 7.47 1.59
C MET A 161 21.19 7.95 3.04
N TYR A 162 21.84 9.07 3.39
CA TYR A 162 21.77 9.63 4.73
C TYR A 162 20.40 10.27 5.03
N VAL A 163 19.73 10.87 4.05
CA VAL A 163 18.33 11.33 4.22
C VAL A 163 17.42 10.13 4.56
N PHE A 164 17.49 9.04 3.78
CA PHE A 164 16.69 7.84 4.05
C PHE A 164 17.08 7.12 5.35
N ALA A 165 18.34 7.29 5.80
CA ALA A 165 18.83 6.72 7.05
C ALA A 165 18.59 7.63 8.27
N ASP A 166 18.16 8.88 8.08
CA ASP A 166 18.06 9.83 9.18
C ASP A 166 17.00 9.39 10.21
N PRO A 167 17.26 9.50 11.53
CA PRO A 167 16.35 8.96 12.53
C PRO A 167 14.98 9.65 12.58
N THR A 168 14.83 10.84 11.98
CA THR A 168 13.54 11.53 11.84
C THR A 168 12.92 11.40 10.45
N TYR A 169 13.47 10.54 9.59
CA TYR A 169 12.83 10.19 8.31
C TYR A 169 11.47 9.52 8.54
N ASP A 170 10.43 10.11 7.95
CA ASP A 170 9.02 9.72 8.07
C ASP A 170 8.36 9.45 6.71
N GLY A 171 9.16 9.28 5.65
CA GLY A 171 8.67 8.84 4.34
C GLY A 171 8.47 7.32 4.26
N VAL A 172 8.03 6.85 3.09
CA VAL A 172 7.65 5.44 2.89
C VAL A 172 8.83 4.48 2.69
N ALA A 173 10.05 4.98 2.49
CA ALA A 173 11.23 4.14 2.26
C ALA A 173 11.71 3.46 3.55
N THR A 174 12.18 2.21 3.43
CA THR A 174 12.64 1.40 4.57
C THR A 174 14.14 1.15 4.58
N PHE A 175 14.92 1.99 3.89
CA PHE A 175 16.39 1.87 3.76
C PHE A 175 17.11 1.69 5.10
N TYR A 176 16.62 2.33 6.17
CA TYR A 176 17.17 2.23 7.52
C TYR A 176 17.07 0.83 8.15
N THR A 177 16.28 -0.08 7.55
CA THR A 177 16.15 -1.48 8.00
C THR A 177 17.26 -2.37 7.45
N LEU A 178 18.02 -1.90 6.45
CA LEU A 178 19.14 -2.66 5.89
C LEU A 178 20.21 -2.89 6.96
N PRO A 179 20.85 -4.08 6.98
CA PRO A 179 21.91 -4.39 7.93
C PRO A 179 23.24 -3.72 7.52
N ILE A 180 23.22 -2.41 7.23
CA ILE A 180 24.42 -1.64 6.93
C ILE A 180 25.22 -1.46 8.22
N LYS A 181 26.51 -1.73 8.14
CA LYS A 181 27.40 -1.64 9.30
C LYS A 181 27.35 -0.26 9.94
N GLY A 182 26.88 -0.18 11.19
CA GLY A 182 26.75 1.08 11.95
C GLY A 182 25.46 1.87 11.66
N MET A 183 24.49 1.32 10.92
CA MET A 183 23.16 1.91 10.74
C MET A 183 22.42 2.03 12.07
N GLU A 184 22.37 0.94 12.85
CA GLU A 184 21.70 0.91 14.15
C GLU A 184 22.32 1.94 15.10
N ASP A 185 23.65 1.97 15.22
CA ASP A 185 24.38 2.94 16.05
C ASP A 185 24.14 4.39 15.60
N TYR A 186 24.00 4.63 14.29
CA TYR A 186 23.66 5.95 13.75
C TYR A 186 22.23 6.33 14.13
N ARG A 187 21.27 5.41 14.12
CA ARG A 187 19.88 5.75 14.44
C ARG A 187 19.55 5.77 15.93
N SER A 188 20.29 5.02 16.74
CA SER A 188 20.07 4.94 18.17
C SER A 188 20.35 6.27 18.89
N GLY A 189 19.78 6.41 20.09
CA GLY A 189 20.11 7.51 20.99
C GLY A 189 19.57 8.88 20.53
N MET A 190 18.50 8.89 19.74
CA MET A 190 17.80 10.11 19.34
C MET A 190 16.29 9.86 19.31
N ASP A 191 15.51 10.89 19.61
CA ASP A 191 14.04 10.89 19.53
C ASP A 191 13.55 12.29 19.15
N SER A 192 12.31 12.43 18.68
CA SER A 192 11.78 13.74 18.29
C SER A 192 11.55 14.63 19.52
N LEU A 193 11.68 15.94 19.35
CA LEU A 193 11.40 16.92 20.40
C LEU A 193 9.98 16.75 20.95
N GLY A 194 9.00 16.54 20.08
CA GLY A 194 7.61 16.29 20.45
C GLY A 194 7.45 15.05 21.31
N ASN A 195 8.06 13.92 20.93
CA ASN A 195 8.01 12.67 21.69
C ASN A 195 8.62 12.83 23.09
N ILE A 196 9.74 13.53 23.19
CA ILE A 196 10.42 13.76 24.47
C ILE A 196 9.56 14.64 25.39
N ILE A 197 8.93 15.70 24.85
CA ILE A 197 8.04 16.57 25.62
C ILE A 197 6.77 15.81 26.04
N LEU A 198 6.17 15.05 25.12
CA LEU A 198 4.98 14.23 25.37
C LEU A 198 5.24 13.23 26.51
N ALA A 199 6.36 12.52 26.45
CA ALA A 199 6.76 11.55 27.47
C ALA A 199 7.07 12.20 28.84
N ALA A 200 7.58 13.44 28.83
CA ALA A 200 7.83 14.20 30.06
C ALA A 200 6.52 14.67 30.72
N GLY A 201 5.48 14.94 29.92
CA GLY A 201 4.17 15.36 30.37
C GLY A 201 4.06 16.86 30.67
N ARG A 202 2.82 17.36 30.74
CA ARG A 202 2.49 18.79 30.99
C ARG A 202 3.06 19.34 32.30
N ASP A 203 3.21 18.49 33.31
CA ASP A 203 3.70 18.87 34.65
C ASP A 203 5.24 18.76 34.79
N ASN A 204 5.96 18.52 33.70
CA ASN A 204 7.42 18.36 33.74
C ASN A 204 8.13 19.61 34.27
N THR A 205 9.21 19.39 35.02
CA THR A 205 10.09 20.45 35.53
C THR A 205 11.57 20.19 35.23
N ASP A 206 11.88 19.10 34.51
CA ASP A 206 13.23 18.76 34.07
C ASP A 206 13.46 19.22 32.62
N PHE A 207 14.28 20.26 32.47
CA PHE A 207 14.59 20.90 31.19
C PHE A 207 16.01 20.58 30.72
N THR A 208 16.50 19.37 31.01
CA THR A 208 17.81 18.92 30.52
C THR A 208 17.80 18.61 29.03
N ALA A 209 16.70 18.08 28.48
CA ALA A 209 16.58 17.67 27.08
C ALA A 209 15.96 18.76 26.17
N PHE A 210 15.15 19.66 26.73
CA PHE A 210 14.44 20.72 26.01
C PHE A 210 14.19 21.91 26.96
N THR A 211 13.77 23.05 26.42
CA THR A 211 13.50 24.27 27.21
C THR A 211 12.05 24.36 27.68
N GLU A 212 11.81 25.12 28.76
CA GLU A 212 10.45 25.43 29.22
C GLU A 212 9.59 26.10 28.14
N ASP A 213 10.20 26.97 27.31
CA ASP A 213 9.53 27.61 26.19
C ASP A 213 9.12 26.60 25.10
N GLN A 214 9.97 25.62 24.78
CA GLN A 214 9.65 24.54 23.84
C GLN A 214 8.50 23.67 24.36
N MET A 215 8.51 23.33 25.66
CA MET A 215 7.43 22.58 26.29
C MET A 215 6.10 23.34 26.22
N ASN A 216 6.12 24.62 26.57
CA ASN A 216 4.92 25.46 26.53
C ASN A 216 4.39 25.64 25.10
N ALA A 217 5.28 25.80 24.12
CA ALA A 217 4.90 25.87 22.71
C ALA A 217 4.28 24.56 22.22
N TYR A 218 4.89 23.42 22.58
CA TYR A 218 4.37 22.09 22.21
C TYR A 218 2.96 21.87 22.76
N TRP A 219 2.74 22.11 24.04
CA TRP A 219 1.41 21.89 24.63
C TRP A 219 0.37 22.88 24.12
N ALA A 220 0.77 24.11 23.78
CA ALA A 220 -0.12 25.06 23.11
C ALA A 220 -0.51 24.57 21.71
N ALA A 221 0.44 24.04 20.94
CA ALA A 221 0.17 23.45 19.63
C ALA A 221 -0.70 22.19 19.72
N VAL A 222 -0.44 21.31 20.69
CA VAL A 222 -1.30 20.14 20.98
C VAL A 222 -2.73 20.56 21.32
N ASP A 223 -2.92 21.65 22.07
CA ASP A 223 -4.25 22.16 22.38
C ASP A 223 -4.94 22.77 21.14
N GLU A 224 -4.20 23.52 20.32
CA GLU A 224 -4.70 24.11 19.07
C GLU A 224 -5.12 23.02 18.06
N GLU A 225 -4.26 22.04 17.80
CA GLU A 225 -4.57 20.91 16.92
C GLU A 225 -5.59 19.96 17.52
N GLY A 226 -5.60 19.81 18.84
CA GLY A 226 -6.60 19.00 19.55
C GLY A 226 -8.03 19.54 19.37
N GLU A 227 -8.19 20.86 19.33
CA GLU A 227 -9.48 21.48 19.01
C GLU A 227 -9.88 21.23 17.54
N LYS A 228 -8.94 21.29 16.58
CA LYS A 228 -9.22 20.95 15.17
C LYS A 228 -9.57 19.47 15.01
N PHE A 229 -8.81 18.58 15.65
CA PHE A 229 -9.08 17.15 15.68
C PHE A 229 -10.48 16.83 16.22
N ALA A 230 -10.89 17.49 17.31
CA ALA A 230 -12.27 17.38 17.81
C ALA A 230 -13.30 17.94 16.83
N GLN A 231 -12.96 19.01 16.09
CA GLN A 231 -13.84 19.61 15.08
C GLN A 231 -14.05 18.68 13.88
N ASP A 232 -13.02 17.98 13.42
CA ASP A 232 -13.15 17.00 12.33
C ASP A 232 -14.13 15.88 12.70
N ILE A 233 -14.11 15.44 13.95
CA ILE A 233 -15.09 14.48 14.47
C ILE A 233 -16.51 15.07 14.48
N VAL A 234 -16.67 16.33 14.89
CA VAL A 234 -17.96 17.03 14.84
C VAL A 234 -18.48 17.07 13.40
N ASP A 235 -17.64 17.47 12.46
CA ASP A 235 -18.00 17.61 11.04
C ASP A 235 -18.40 16.25 10.44
N TYR A 236 -17.66 15.19 10.75
CA TYR A 236 -18.03 13.82 10.40
C TYR A 236 -19.40 13.44 10.97
N CYS A 237 -19.66 13.73 12.25
CA CYS A 237 -20.93 13.41 12.89
C CYS A 237 -22.10 14.21 12.29
N VAL A 238 -21.89 15.47 11.93
CA VAL A 238 -22.90 16.31 11.28
C VAL A 238 -23.23 15.77 9.88
N ALA A 239 -22.22 15.34 9.13
CA ALA A 239 -22.41 14.77 7.79
C ALA A 239 -23.17 13.43 7.83
N ASN A 240 -22.88 12.58 8.83
CA ASN A 240 -23.39 11.21 8.88
C ASN A 240 -24.63 11.01 9.76
N TYR A 241 -24.86 11.90 10.75
CA TYR A 241 -25.94 11.77 11.73
C TYR A 241 -26.81 13.05 11.88
N PRO A 242 -27.20 13.75 10.79
CA PRO A 242 -27.89 15.03 10.87
C PRO A 242 -29.27 14.95 11.56
N ASP A 243 -29.92 13.78 11.52
CA ASP A 243 -31.24 13.55 12.12
C ASP A 243 -31.24 13.65 13.65
N TYR A 244 -30.06 13.55 14.30
CA TYR A 244 -29.93 13.64 15.75
C TYR A 244 -29.73 15.07 16.26
N LEU A 245 -29.52 16.05 15.38
CA LEU A 245 -29.17 17.42 15.75
C LEU A 245 -30.25 18.09 16.62
N GLU A 246 -31.53 17.87 16.34
CA GLU A 246 -32.64 18.39 17.16
C GLU A 246 -32.64 17.80 18.58
N SER A 247 -32.25 16.52 18.72
CA SER A 247 -32.22 15.81 20.01
C SER A 247 -31.12 16.30 20.95
N VAL A 248 -30.11 17.00 20.41
CA VAL A 248 -28.99 17.57 21.14
C VAL A 248 -29.03 19.10 21.15
N GLY A 249 -30.25 19.67 21.13
CA GLY A 249 -30.44 21.12 21.27
C GLY A 249 -30.02 21.94 20.06
N ASN A 250 -29.86 21.32 18.89
CA ASN A 250 -29.31 21.90 17.66
C ASN A 250 -27.87 22.42 17.79
N SER A 251 -27.05 21.79 18.64
CA SER A 251 -25.61 22.06 18.75
C SER A 251 -24.81 20.98 18.03
N GLU A 252 -23.98 21.38 17.06
CA GLU A 252 -23.09 20.47 16.31
C GLU A 252 -22.03 19.86 17.23
N VAL A 253 -21.46 20.64 18.15
CA VAL A 253 -20.49 20.12 19.15
C VAL A 253 -21.14 19.09 20.06
N ALA A 254 -22.39 19.34 20.51
CA ALA A 254 -23.11 18.37 21.33
C ALA A 254 -23.46 17.10 20.53
N LEU A 255 -23.73 17.23 19.23
CA LEU A 255 -23.91 16.09 18.33
C LEU A 255 -22.63 15.26 18.23
N GLY A 256 -21.48 15.90 17.99
CA GLY A 256 -20.18 15.23 17.94
C GLY A 256 -19.90 14.47 19.23
N MET A 257 -19.96 15.15 20.37
CA MET A 257 -19.71 14.50 21.67
C MET A 257 -20.69 13.34 21.96
N PHE A 258 -21.98 13.49 21.63
CA PHE A 258 -22.97 12.45 21.86
C PHE A 258 -22.80 11.25 20.92
N ALA A 259 -22.69 11.51 19.62
CA ALA A 259 -22.58 10.48 18.59
C ALA A 259 -21.25 9.71 18.68
N TRP A 260 -20.16 10.40 19.05
CA TRP A 260 -18.83 9.83 19.23
C TRP A 260 -18.58 9.24 20.62
N GLY A 261 -19.59 9.27 21.51
CA GLY A 261 -19.50 8.66 22.84
C GLY A 261 -18.51 9.35 23.78
N VAL A 262 -18.40 10.67 23.66
CA VAL A 262 -17.58 11.57 24.50
C VAL A 262 -18.49 12.39 25.45
N GLY A 263 -19.81 12.25 25.34
CA GLY A 263 -20.76 12.77 26.31
C GLY A 263 -22.15 12.15 26.19
N ASP A 264 -22.97 12.31 27.22
CA ASP A 264 -24.37 11.89 27.29
C ASP A 264 -25.29 13.11 27.39
N VAL A 265 -26.32 13.17 26.57
CA VAL A 265 -27.31 14.26 26.60
C VAL A 265 -28.52 13.86 27.45
N ASN A 266 -29.03 14.81 28.24
CA ASN A 266 -30.21 14.60 29.07
C ASN A 266 -31.52 14.55 28.27
N ASP A 267 -32.62 14.08 28.89
CA ASP A 267 -33.91 13.82 28.22
C ASP A 267 -34.53 15.03 27.50
N ASP A 268 -34.18 16.27 27.90
CA ASP A 268 -34.72 17.50 27.30
C ASP A 268 -33.74 18.22 26.35
N GLY A 269 -32.56 17.65 26.10
CA GLY A 269 -31.60 18.16 25.12
C GLY A 269 -30.93 19.49 25.51
N THR A 270 -30.91 19.83 26.80
CA THR A 270 -30.34 21.11 27.28
C THR A 270 -29.01 20.98 27.99
N VAL A 271 -28.69 19.78 28.51
CA VAL A 271 -27.46 19.52 29.26
C VAL A 271 -26.74 18.31 28.68
N LEU A 272 -25.43 18.43 28.51
CA LEU A 272 -24.54 17.34 28.15
C LEU A 272 -23.62 17.04 29.34
N THR A 273 -23.52 15.77 29.73
CA THR A 273 -22.54 15.29 30.71
C THR A 273 -21.36 14.67 29.98
N GLY A 274 -20.17 15.24 30.13
CA GLY A 274 -18.96 14.74 29.49
C GLY A 274 -18.54 13.37 30.02
N ALA A 275 -18.04 12.50 29.14
CA ALA A 275 -17.68 11.12 29.46
C ALA A 275 -16.31 10.99 30.14
N GLY A 276 -15.43 11.98 29.98
CA GLY A 276 -14.07 11.97 30.54
C GLY A 276 -14.01 12.52 31.96
N THR A 277 -14.44 13.78 32.15
CA THR A 277 -14.41 14.44 33.45
C THR A 277 -15.70 14.28 34.25
N GLY A 278 -16.82 13.99 33.57
CA GLY A 278 -18.16 13.99 34.18
C GLY A 278 -18.77 15.38 34.37
N THR A 279 -18.21 16.41 33.74
CA THR A 279 -18.71 17.79 33.84
C THR A 279 -20.06 17.94 33.13
N GLU A 280 -21.00 18.65 33.76
CA GLU A 280 -22.27 19.01 33.14
C GLU A 280 -22.15 20.37 32.44
N TYR A 281 -22.37 20.37 31.14
CA TYR A 281 -22.34 21.53 30.27
C TYR A 281 -23.75 21.94 29.86
N ASN A 282 -24.02 23.24 29.87
CA ASN A 282 -25.18 23.79 29.18
C ASN A 282 -24.90 23.74 27.68
N ILE A 283 -25.71 23.00 26.91
CA ILE A 283 -25.49 22.78 25.48
C ILE A 283 -25.42 24.09 24.69
N ALA A 284 -26.15 25.12 25.13
CA ALA A 284 -26.13 26.43 24.48
C ALA A 284 -24.80 27.18 24.57
N ASP A 285 -23.94 26.80 25.52
CA ASP A 285 -22.64 27.42 25.79
C ASP A 285 -21.46 26.47 25.50
N LEU A 286 -21.74 25.25 25.03
CA LEU A 286 -20.74 24.20 24.79
C LEU A 286 -19.79 24.58 23.64
N THR A 287 -18.50 24.44 23.86
CA THR A 287 -17.45 24.81 22.90
C THR A 287 -16.63 23.60 22.46
N ILE A 288 -15.87 23.76 21.36
CA ILE A 288 -14.96 22.69 20.91
C ILE A 288 -13.83 22.43 21.92
N ALA A 289 -13.38 23.45 22.64
CA ALA A 289 -12.43 23.32 23.75
C ALA A 289 -12.97 22.45 24.90
N ASP A 290 -14.28 22.51 25.17
CA ASP A 290 -14.93 21.63 26.15
C ASP A 290 -14.94 20.18 25.67
N TYR A 291 -15.21 19.95 24.38
CA TYR A 291 -15.07 18.63 23.77
C TYR A 291 -13.62 18.15 23.92
N TRP A 292 -12.64 18.91 23.44
CA TRP A 292 -11.22 18.55 23.54
C TRP A 292 -10.80 18.18 24.98
N THR A 293 -11.28 18.93 25.98
CA THR A 293 -11.05 18.63 27.40
C THR A 293 -11.62 17.26 27.82
N GLU A 294 -12.85 16.97 27.42
CA GLU A 294 -13.51 15.69 27.73
C GLU A 294 -12.86 14.51 26.99
N LEU A 295 -12.41 14.74 25.76
CA LEU A 295 -11.75 13.74 24.93
C LEU A 295 -10.42 13.31 25.55
N GLN A 296 -9.56 14.27 25.92
CA GLN A 296 -8.31 13.98 26.63
C GLN A 296 -8.57 13.21 27.94
N ALA A 297 -9.56 13.66 28.72
CA ALA A 297 -9.89 13.06 30.01
C ALA A 297 -10.43 11.63 29.89
N LYS A 298 -11.20 11.32 28.83
CA LYS A 298 -11.72 9.97 28.53
C LYS A 298 -10.59 8.94 28.39
N TYR A 299 -9.41 9.38 27.95
CA TYR A 299 -8.21 8.56 27.78
C TYR A 299 -7.16 8.78 28.87
N GLU A 300 -7.54 9.36 30.01
CA GLU A 300 -6.60 9.64 31.11
C GLU A 300 -5.38 10.49 30.68
N ASN A 301 -5.53 11.32 29.63
CA ASN A 301 -4.49 12.09 28.92
C ASN A 301 -3.44 11.25 28.18
N ASP A 302 -3.72 9.98 27.89
CA ASP A 302 -2.95 9.20 26.91
C ASP A 302 -3.31 9.66 25.49
N LEU A 303 -2.65 10.74 25.05
CA LEU A 303 -2.93 11.38 23.77
C LEU A 303 -2.58 10.49 22.57
N VAL A 304 -1.63 9.56 22.71
CA VAL A 304 -1.26 8.61 21.65
C VAL A 304 -2.43 7.67 21.39
N THR A 305 -2.88 6.97 22.43
CA THR A 305 -4.02 6.07 22.32
C THR A 305 -5.28 6.83 21.87
N MET A 306 -5.51 8.04 22.39
CA MET A 306 -6.65 8.87 22.00
C MET A 306 -6.60 9.27 20.52
N SER A 307 -5.46 9.75 20.04
CA SER A 307 -5.25 10.17 18.64
C SER A 307 -5.58 9.02 17.69
N GLU A 308 -4.99 7.85 17.95
CA GLU A 308 -5.18 6.65 17.14
C GLU A 308 -6.61 6.10 17.20
N THR A 309 -7.29 6.24 18.35
CA THR A 309 -8.62 5.64 18.55
C THR A 309 -9.75 6.52 18.04
N GLU A 310 -9.62 7.84 18.13
CA GLU A 310 -10.75 8.77 17.97
C GLU A 310 -10.76 9.53 16.64
N ALA A 311 -9.72 9.37 15.79
CA ALA A 311 -9.59 10.10 14.53
C ALA A 311 -10.77 9.83 13.58
N ALA A 312 -11.37 10.91 13.06
CA ALA A 312 -12.34 10.84 11.95
C ALA A 312 -11.66 11.05 10.58
N GLY A 313 -10.47 11.64 10.57
CA GLY A 313 -9.63 11.90 9.40
C GLY A 313 -8.17 11.61 9.74
N ASP A 314 -7.29 12.61 9.61
CA ASP A 314 -5.92 12.50 10.08
C ASP A 314 -5.86 12.42 11.60
N ASP A 315 -4.85 11.71 12.12
CA ASP A 315 -4.63 11.64 13.56
C ASP A 315 -3.99 12.95 14.08
N LEU A 316 -4.18 13.25 15.37
CA LEU A 316 -3.71 14.48 16.01
C LEU A 316 -2.21 14.74 15.78
N PHE A 317 -1.37 13.71 15.80
CA PHE A 317 0.07 13.90 15.65
C PHE A 317 0.47 14.09 14.18
N ALA A 318 -0.26 13.52 13.24
CA ALA A 318 -0.10 13.86 11.83
C ALA A 318 -0.38 15.34 11.58
N MET A 319 -1.51 15.85 12.10
CA MET A 319 -1.87 17.28 12.02
C MET A 319 -0.81 18.17 12.70
N LEU A 320 -0.41 17.81 13.93
CA LEU A 320 0.61 18.55 14.69
C LEU A 320 1.96 18.60 13.96
N ASN A 321 2.40 17.49 13.39
CA ASN A 321 3.69 17.43 12.71
C ASN A 321 3.69 18.19 11.39
N GLU A 322 2.53 18.34 10.74
CA GLU A 322 2.36 19.15 9.53
C GLU A 322 2.44 20.66 9.84
N ASP A 323 1.68 21.13 10.84
CA ASP A 323 1.61 22.55 11.18
C ASP A 323 2.80 23.04 12.02
N TYR A 324 3.45 22.14 12.79
CA TYR A 324 4.56 22.45 13.71
C TYR A 324 5.76 21.52 13.52
N PRO A 325 6.44 21.58 12.36
CA PRO A 325 7.52 20.67 12.01
C PRO A 325 8.73 20.75 12.96
N GLU A 326 8.89 21.82 13.76
CA GLU A 326 9.92 21.92 14.79
C GLU A 326 9.87 20.80 15.83
N PHE A 327 8.69 20.20 16.07
CA PHE A 327 8.55 19.10 17.03
C PHE A 327 8.97 17.75 16.46
N THR A 328 9.14 17.65 15.14
CA THR A 328 9.69 16.46 14.48
C THR A 328 11.22 16.42 14.52
N GLN A 329 11.88 17.50 14.97
CA GLN A 329 13.34 17.58 15.06
C GLN A 329 13.91 16.60 16.09
N GLY A 330 14.95 15.90 15.71
CA GLY A 330 15.64 14.92 16.54
C GLY A 330 16.48 15.59 17.63
N ILE A 331 16.33 15.08 18.85
CA ILE A 331 17.11 15.47 20.03
C ILE A 331 17.88 14.24 20.51
N THR A 332 19.18 14.41 20.73
CA THR A 332 20.03 13.33 21.24
C THR A 332 19.62 12.93 22.66
N THR A 333 19.20 11.69 22.83
CA THR A 333 18.77 11.09 24.10
C THR A 333 19.80 10.12 24.68
N GLY A 334 20.81 9.72 23.88
CA GLY A 334 21.84 8.77 24.29
C GLY A 334 23.02 8.70 23.33
N ASP A 335 23.73 7.58 23.34
CA ASP A 335 24.83 7.32 22.42
C ASP A 335 24.29 7.20 20.99
N SER A 336 24.81 8.05 20.10
CA SER A 336 24.38 8.13 18.71
C SER A 336 25.61 8.37 17.83
N ALA A 337 25.89 7.45 16.90
CA ALA A 337 27.07 7.56 16.04
C ALA A 337 26.94 8.74 15.08
N ALA A 338 28.06 9.39 14.79
CA ALA A 338 28.09 10.52 13.86
C ALA A 338 27.92 10.09 12.39
N ASN A 339 28.22 8.83 12.06
CA ASN A 339 28.16 8.29 10.71
C ASN A 339 27.71 6.83 10.69
N ILE A 340 27.42 6.33 9.50
CA ILE A 340 27.16 4.93 9.20
C ILE A 340 28.45 4.34 8.63
N SER A 341 29.20 3.60 9.44
CA SER A 341 30.55 3.14 9.10
C SER A 341 30.64 2.24 7.86
N GLY A 342 29.53 1.67 7.43
CA GLY A 342 29.42 0.86 6.22
C GLY A 342 29.24 1.66 4.94
N ILE A 343 28.91 2.96 5.00
CA ILE A 343 28.78 3.83 3.81
C ILE A 343 30.09 4.59 3.64
N GLU A 344 30.86 4.21 2.63
CA GLU A 344 32.22 4.68 2.42
C GLU A 344 32.36 5.43 1.09
N LYS A 345 32.73 6.72 1.11
CA LYS A 345 33.19 7.41 -0.11
C LYS A 345 34.55 6.85 -0.52
N THR A 346 34.65 6.29 -1.72
CA THR A 346 35.90 5.71 -2.24
C THR A 346 36.53 6.56 -3.36
N GLY A 347 35.78 7.52 -3.90
CA GLY A 347 36.22 8.50 -4.91
C GLY A 347 35.11 9.49 -5.24
N ASP A 348 35.35 10.40 -6.18
CA ASP A 348 34.34 11.40 -6.61
C ASP A 348 33.14 10.76 -7.33
N TYR A 349 33.37 9.59 -7.94
CA TYR A 349 32.37 8.81 -8.69
C TYR A 349 32.37 7.35 -8.25
N SER A 350 32.73 7.07 -6.99
CA SER A 350 32.66 5.72 -6.45
C SER A 350 32.38 5.74 -4.95
N LEU A 351 31.58 4.79 -4.50
CA LEU A 351 31.30 4.55 -3.09
C LEU A 351 31.24 3.05 -2.82
N ARG A 352 31.31 2.70 -1.54
CA ARG A 352 31.19 1.34 -1.05
C ARG A 352 30.14 1.29 0.05
N VAL A 353 29.34 0.24 0.05
CA VAL A 353 28.34 -0.03 1.08
C VAL A 353 28.59 -1.42 1.65
N THR A 354 28.94 -1.50 2.93
CA THR A 354 29.27 -2.75 3.65
C THR A 354 28.14 -3.14 4.60
N MET A 355 27.53 -4.30 4.34
CA MET A 355 26.53 -4.93 5.19
C MET A 355 27.17 -5.87 6.21
N ASP A 356 26.58 -5.98 7.40
CA ASP A 356 26.97 -6.94 8.43
C ASP A 356 26.61 -8.39 8.06
N LYS A 357 25.61 -8.56 7.19
CA LYS A 357 25.18 -9.86 6.66
C LYS A 357 24.58 -9.72 5.27
N PHE A 358 24.46 -10.83 4.55
CA PHE A 358 23.65 -10.87 3.33
C PHE A 358 22.18 -10.60 3.66
N ASP A 359 21.54 -9.81 2.81
CA ASP A 359 20.11 -9.55 2.84
C ASP A 359 19.62 -9.46 1.38
N ALA A 360 18.61 -10.26 1.05
CA ALA A 360 18.08 -10.39 -0.31
C ALA A 360 17.45 -9.12 -0.87
N VAL A 361 16.89 -8.25 -0.03
CA VAL A 361 16.23 -7.01 -0.48
C VAL A 361 17.22 -5.86 -0.64
N ALA A 362 18.43 -6.00 -0.08
CA ALA A 362 19.44 -4.94 -0.07
C ALA A 362 19.77 -4.40 -1.46
N ILE A 363 19.92 -5.25 -2.48
CA ILE A 363 20.29 -4.77 -3.82
C ILE A 363 19.22 -3.87 -4.44
N TYR A 364 17.94 -4.11 -4.14
CA TYR A 364 16.82 -3.27 -4.61
C TYR A 364 16.77 -1.96 -3.82
N GLN A 365 16.93 -2.02 -2.50
CA GLN A 365 16.87 -0.83 -1.64
C GLN A 365 18.11 0.07 -1.77
N LEU A 366 19.27 -0.47 -2.17
CA LEU A 366 20.47 0.31 -2.47
C LEU A 366 20.34 1.09 -3.80
N GLY A 367 19.39 0.73 -4.66
CA GLY A 367 19.04 1.46 -5.88
C GLY A 367 18.30 2.78 -5.62
N VAL A 368 18.71 3.53 -4.60
CA VAL A 368 18.06 4.78 -4.15
C VAL A 368 17.96 5.81 -5.28
N ALA A 369 16.91 6.63 -5.25
CA ALA A 369 16.87 7.84 -6.05
C ALA A 369 18.03 8.77 -5.66
N VAL A 370 18.77 9.28 -6.64
CA VAL A 370 19.91 10.17 -6.40
C VAL A 370 19.42 11.61 -6.47
N ALA A 371 19.31 12.26 -5.32
CA ALA A 371 18.89 13.64 -5.20
C ALA A 371 20.09 14.60 -5.09
N PRO A 372 20.00 15.78 -5.73
CA PRO A 372 21.05 16.81 -5.69
C PRO A 372 21.24 17.39 -4.29
N LEU A 373 22.40 17.12 -3.70
CA LEU A 373 22.80 17.65 -2.40
C LEU A 373 22.70 19.18 -2.35
N HIS A 374 23.07 19.86 -3.44
CA HIS A 374 23.07 21.32 -3.49
C HIS A 374 21.67 21.96 -3.52
N TYR A 375 20.63 21.18 -3.80
CA TYR A 375 19.24 21.66 -3.88
C TYR A 375 18.41 21.24 -2.67
N TYR A 376 18.48 19.97 -2.27
CA TYR A 376 17.73 19.41 -1.14
C TYR A 376 18.45 19.60 0.19
N GLY A 377 19.78 19.64 0.18
CA GLY A 377 20.61 19.85 1.35
C GLY A 377 21.25 21.22 1.39
N ASP A 378 22.33 21.30 2.17
CA ASP A 378 23.17 22.47 2.36
C ASP A 378 24.64 22.05 2.18
N THR A 379 25.25 22.52 1.08
CA THR A 379 26.66 22.23 0.77
C THR A 379 27.63 22.73 1.85
N SER A 380 27.26 23.73 2.65
CA SER A 380 28.07 24.19 3.79
C SER A 380 28.01 23.23 4.98
N LYS A 381 27.00 22.35 5.01
CA LYS A 381 26.85 21.23 5.94
C LYS A 381 27.30 19.91 5.33
N TYR A 382 28.06 19.93 4.23
CA TYR A 382 28.63 18.74 3.63
C TYR A 382 30.16 18.72 3.74
N ASP A 383 30.67 17.72 4.44
CA ASP A 383 32.08 17.39 4.58
C ASP A 383 32.15 15.93 5.07
N TYR A 384 32.28 15.00 4.12
CA TYR A 384 32.30 13.57 4.39
C TYR A 384 33.37 13.18 5.43
N ASP A 385 34.58 13.76 5.33
CA ASP A 385 35.69 13.44 6.23
C ASP A 385 35.43 13.91 7.68
N ASN A 386 34.50 14.85 7.87
CA ASN A 386 34.09 15.38 9.17
C ASN A 386 32.69 14.92 9.60
N ASN A 387 32.12 13.89 8.97
CA ASN A 387 30.79 13.33 9.27
C ASN A 387 29.64 14.33 9.09
N MET A 388 29.72 15.15 8.05
CA MET A 388 28.70 16.13 7.70
C MET A 388 28.11 15.76 6.33
N PHE A 389 26.81 15.47 6.28
CA PHE A 389 26.17 14.81 5.13
C PHE A 389 25.14 15.70 4.44
N GLY A 390 25.27 17.02 4.52
CA GLY A 390 24.41 17.97 3.80
C GLY A 390 23.21 18.49 4.60
N PHE A 391 23.01 18.00 5.81
CA PHE A 391 21.95 18.47 6.72
C PHE A 391 22.39 18.23 8.17
N THR A 392 21.63 18.76 9.12
CA THR A 392 21.84 18.46 10.54
C THR A 392 21.13 17.15 10.83
N LYS A 393 21.84 16.12 11.29
CA LYS A 393 21.21 14.84 11.69
C LYS A 393 20.02 15.06 12.63
N GLY A 394 18.90 14.41 12.35
CA GLY A 394 17.62 14.59 13.03
C GLY A 394 16.79 15.77 12.53
N ASP A 395 17.27 16.53 11.55
CA ASP A 395 16.58 17.70 11.00
C ASP A 395 16.58 17.64 9.46
N LEU A 396 15.49 17.10 8.92
CA LEU A 396 15.22 17.03 7.49
C LEU A 396 14.34 18.19 6.99
N SER A 397 14.14 19.27 7.77
CA SER A 397 13.27 20.38 7.39
C SER A 397 13.62 20.97 6.02
N SER A 398 14.90 21.20 5.73
CA SER A 398 15.35 21.70 4.42
C SER A 398 15.02 20.75 3.26
N VAL A 399 15.02 19.45 3.51
CA VAL A 399 14.67 18.44 2.51
C VAL A 399 13.15 18.44 2.29
N LYS A 400 12.38 18.51 3.39
CA LYS A 400 10.92 18.57 3.37
C LYS A 400 10.39 19.84 2.69
N ASP A 401 11.08 20.97 2.82
CA ASP A 401 10.75 22.23 2.13
C ASP A 401 10.76 22.10 0.59
N LYS A 402 11.37 21.05 0.05
CA LYS A 402 11.44 20.76 -1.41
C LYS A 402 10.42 19.72 -1.87
N THR A 403 9.51 19.30 -0.99
CA THR A 403 8.56 18.22 -1.27
C THR A 403 7.67 18.48 -2.48
N THR A 404 7.29 19.74 -2.72
CA THR A 404 6.39 20.13 -3.82
C THR A 404 7.13 20.54 -5.11
N GLN A 405 8.45 20.63 -5.09
CA GLN A 405 9.27 21.12 -6.21
C GLN A 405 10.47 20.20 -6.45
N PRO A 406 10.27 19.07 -7.14
CA PRO A 406 11.34 18.11 -7.34
C PRO A 406 12.39 18.61 -8.33
N LEU A 407 13.65 18.27 -8.08
CA LEU A 407 14.77 18.51 -8.98
C LEU A 407 15.62 17.24 -9.07
N GLY A 408 15.99 16.81 -10.27
CA GLY A 408 16.77 15.61 -10.44
C GLY A 408 17.43 15.51 -11.82
N ALA A 409 17.99 14.34 -12.10
CA ALA A 409 18.70 14.02 -13.35
C ALA A 409 17.88 13.11 -14.29
N GLY A 410 16.56 13.08 -14.11
CA GLY A 410 15.61 12.34 -14.93
C GLY A 410 15.39 12.95 -16.32
N PRO A 411 14.54 12.32 -17.15
CA PRO A 411 14.30 12.74 -18.52
C PRO A 411 13.63 14.11 -18.64
N TYR A 412 12.88 14.55 -17.62
CA TYR A 412 12.18 15.82 -17.64
C TYR A 412 12.48 16.67 -16.40
N LYS A 413 12.23 17.96 -16.53
CA LYS A 413 12.31 18.97 -15.47
C LYS A 413 10.89 19.28 -15.04
N PHE A 414 10.66 19.30 -13.73
CA PHE A 414 9.43 19.86 -13.18
C PHE A 414 9.38 21.37 -13.45
N ASP A 415 8.24 21.86 -13.94
CA ASP A 415 8.00 23.29 -14.18
C ASP A 415 7.00 23.86 -13.16
N SER A 416 5.81 23.26 -13.06
CA SER A 416 4.75 23.74 -12.14
C SER A 416 3.71 22.67 -11.83
N TYR A 417 2.93 22.91 -10.77
CA TYR A 417 1.67 22.24 -10.49
C TYR A 417 0.58 23.29 -10.27
N GLU A 418 -0.32 23.45 -11.24
CA GLU A 418 -1.37 24.48 -11.20
C GLU A 418 -2.68 23.91 -11.74
N ASN A 419 -3.79 24.12 -11.03
CA ASN A 419 -5.15 23.72 -11.43
C ASN A 419 -5.26 22.23 -11.83
N GLY A 420 -4.65 21.33 -11.03
CA GLY A 420 -4.68 19.89 -11.28
C GLY A 420 -3.80 19.45 -12.46
N VAL A 421 -2.83 20.27 -12.89
CA VAL A 421 -1.91 19.93 -13.99
C VAL A 421 -0.46 20.10 -13.55
N VAL A 422 0.30 18.99 -13.57
CA VAL A 422 1.76 19.02 -13.45
C VAL A 422 2.36 19.22 -14.83
N THR A 423 3.19 20.25 -14.97
CA THR A 423 3.87 20.60 -16.22
C THR A 423 5.34 20.19 -16.15
N PHE A 424 5.81 19.54 -17.20
CA PHE A 424 7.20 19.15 -17.37
C PHE A 424 7.78 19.73 -18.65
N THR A 425 9.09 20.03 -18.62
CA THR A 425 9.87 20.40 -19.82
C THR A 425 11.02 19.42 -20.03
N ALA A 426 11.35 19.13 -21.29
CA ALA A 426 12.43 18.20 -21.61
C ALA A 426 13.76 18.60 -20.92
N ASN A 427 14.46 17.63 -20.33
CA ASN A 427 15.79 17.85 -19.77
C ASN A 427 16.86 17.65 -20.86
N GLU A 428 17.46 18.76 -21.29
CA GLU A 428 18.55 18.78 -22.26
C GLU A 428 19.83 18.07 -21.75
N ASN A 429 19.94 17.87 -20.44
CA ASN A 429 21.08 17.21 -19.80
C ASN A 429 20.84 15.70 -19.55
N TYR A 430 19.70 15.14 -19.97
CA TYR A 430 19.42 13.73 -19.73
C TYR A 430 20.45 12.83 -20.43
N PHE A 431 20.99 11.85 -19.70
CA PHE A 431 22.15 11.07 -20.16
C PHE A 431 21.86 10.15 -21.36
N LYS A 432 20.58 9.75 -21.56
CA LYS A 432 20.16 9.01 -22.76
C LYS A 432 19.85 9.92 -23.95
N GLY A 433 20.00 11.24 -23.79
CA GLY A 433 19.70 12.26 -24.77
C GLY A 433 18.43 13.03 -24.42
N GLU A 434 18.37 14.29 -24.84
CA GLU A 434 17.20 15.15 -24.65
C GLU A 434 15.93 14.50 -25.23
N PRO A 435 14.83 14.41 -24.46
CA PRO A 435 13.57 13.90 -24.99
C PRO A 435 13.09 14.65 -26.24
N LYS A 436 12.49 13.89 -27.16
CA LYS A 436 11.94 14.44 -28.40
C LYS A 436 10.68 15.29 -28.15
N ILE A 437 9.79 14.82 -27.28
CA ILE A 437 8.63 15.59 -26.80
C ILE A 437 9.12 16.67 -25.83
N LYS A 438 8.74 17.92 -26.06
CA LYS A 438 9.30 19.06 -25.31
C LYS A 438 8.53 19.41 -24.06
N THR A 439 7.24 19.08 -24.03
CA THR A 439 6.36 19.35 -22.90
C THR A 439 5.49 18.14 -22.62
N ILE A 440 5.42 17.75 -21.35
CA ILE A 440 4.47 16.76 -20.86
C ILE A 440 3.55 17.45 -19.84
N LEU A 441 2.27 17.17 -19.92
CA LEU A 441 1.26 17.59 -18.95
C LEU A 441 0.67 16.34 -18.31
N PHE A 442 0.86 16.15 -17.01
CA PHE A 442 0.06 15.18 -16.25
C PHE A 442 -1.15 15.92 -15.67
N LYS A 443 -2.35 15.48 -16.04
CA LYS A 443 -3.59 16.19 -15.74
C LYS A 443 -4.55 15.31 -14.94
N GLU A 444 -4.95 15.80 -13.77
CA GLU A 444 -5.97 15.19 -12.94
C GLU A 444 -7.27 15.00 -13.72
N THR A 445 -7.80 13.79 -13.64
CA THR A 445 -8.90 13.31 -14.47
C THR A 445 -9.72 12.30 -13.67
N PRO A 446 -11.05 12.50 -13.54
CA PRO A 446 -11.93 11.50 -12.95
C PRO A 446 -11.86 10.17 -13.70
N GLU A 447 -11.94 9.06 -12.97
CA GLU A 447 -11.85 7.70 -13.54
C GLU A 447 -12.83 7.46 -14.71
N SER A 448 -14.03 8.04 -14.67
CA SER A 448 -15.04 7.93 -15.74
C SER A 448 -14.60 8.54 -17.08
N ASP A 449 -13.67 9.47 -17.05
CA ASP A 449 -13.30 10.32 -18.18
C ASP A 449 -11.99 9.86 -18.83
N LYS A 450 -11.22 8.99 -18.18
CA LYS A 450 -9.91 8.51 -18.65
C LYS A 450 -9.98 7.91 -20.06
N LEU A 451 -10.85 6.91 -20.28
CA LEU A 451 -10.98 6.24 -21.59
C LEU A 451 -11.52 7.19 -22.67
N THR A 452 -12.63 7.87 -22.38
CA THR A 452 -13.32 8.73 -23.36
C THR A 452 -12.48 9.95 -23.70
N GLY A 453 -11.67 10.44 -22.76
CA GLY A 453 -10.71 11.51 -22.94
C GLY A 453 -9.59 11.14 -23.92
N VAL A 454 -9.04 9.93 -23.85
CA VAL A 454 -8.07 9.46 -24.86
C VAL A 454 -8.73 9.30 -26.24
N ALA A 455 -9.89 8.65 -26.29
CA ALA A 455 -10.60 8.43 -27.55
C ALA A 455 -11.07 9.72 -28.25
N SER A 456 -11.33 10.79 -27.49
CA SER A 456 -11.68 12.11 -28.03
C SER A 456 -10.47 13.01 -28.32
N GLY A 457 -9.26 12.60 -27.89
CA GLY A 457 -8.04 13.40 -28.01
C GLY A 457 -7.92 14.54 -27.00
N THR A 458 -8.66 14.47 -25.89
CA THR A 458 -8.47 15.33 -24.70
C THR A 458 -7.17 14.99 -23.99
N PHE A 459 -6.85 13.69 -23.94
CA PHE A 459 -5.58 13.15 -23.47
C PHE A 459 -4.95 12.31 -24.59
N ASP A 460 -3.64 12.15 -24.53
CA ASP A 460 -2.88 11.29 -25.44
C ASP A 460 -2.65 9.91 -24.82
N ILE A 461 -2.47 9.82 -23.50
CA ILE A 461 -2.31 8.59 -22.74
C ILE A 461 -3.14 8.66 -21.44
N SER A 462 -3.73 7.55 -21.00
CA SER A 462 -4.30 7.43 -19.66
C SER A 462 -4.34 5.95 -19.21
N ASP A 463 -4.69 5.72 -17.95
CA ASP A 463 -4.65 4.42 -17.26
C ASP A 463 -6.02 4.03 -16.66
N PRO A 464 -7.08 3.85 -17.49
CA PRO A 464 -8.39 3.49 -16.97
C PRO A 464 -8.36 2.10 -16.30
N SER A 465 -9.12 1.98 -15.23
CA SER A 465 -9.40 0.72 -14.57
C SER A 465 -10.18 -0.20 -15.51
N MET A 466 -9.64 -1.40 -15.70
CA MET A 466 -10.21 -2.34 -16.64
C MET A 466 -11.47 -3.02 -16.10
N SER A 467 -12.54 -2.94 -16.89
CA SER A 467 -13.80 -3.66 -16.70
C SER A 467 -14.30 -4.19 -18.05
N VAL A 468 -15.22 -5.16 -18.02
CA VAL A 468 -15.77 -5.76 -19.27
C VAL A 468 -16.34 -4.68 -20.19
N ASP A 469 -16.96 -3.64 -19.63
CA ASP A 469 -17.48 -2.49 -20.39
C ASP A 469 -16.37 -1.62 -20.98
N VAL A 470 -15.32 -1.32 -20.21
CA VAL A 470 -14.16 -0.55 -20.68
C VAL A 470 -13.47 -1.27 -21.84
N LEU A 471 -13.20 -2.57 -21.71
CA LEU A 471 -12.62 -3.40 -22.77
C LEU A 471 -13.48 -3.40 -24.04
N LYS A 472 -14.80 -3.58 -23.88
CA LYS A 472 -15.74 -3.53 -24.99
C LYS A 472 -15.73 -2.15 -25.67
N ASN A 473 -15.66 -1.07 -24.91
CA ASN A 473 -15.61 0.28 -25.45
C ASN A 473 -14.32 0.53 -26.21
N ILE A 474 -13.16 0.09 -25.70
CA ILE A 474 -11.87 0.14 -26.41
C ILE A 474 -12.01 -0.55 -27.78
N LYS A 475 -12.51 -1.79 -27.80
CA LYS A 475 -12.74 -2.55 -29.04
C LYS A 475 -13.72 -1.86 -29.99
N ASN A 476 -14.72 -1.14 -29.48
CA ASN A 476 -15.69 -0.40 -30.30
C ASN A 476 -15.10 0.88 -30.93
N TYR A 477 -14.14 1.52 -30.28
CA TYR A 477 -13.47 2.70 -30.84
C TYR A 477 -12.61 2.33 -32.05
N ASN A 478 -11.99 1.15 -32.04
CA ASN A 478 -11.17 0.67 -33.13
C ASN A 478 -11.98 -0.01 -34.24
N SER A 479 -11.69 0.32 -35.50
CA SER A 479 -12.41 -0.22 -36.66
C SER A 479 -12.18 -1.73 -36.89
N ASN A 480 -11.12 -2.29 -36.31
CA ASN A 480 -10.80 -3.71 -36.36
C ASN A 480 -11.49 -4.54 -35.25
N GLY A 481 -12.12 -3.90 -34.24
CA GLY A 481 -12.74 -4.60 -33.11
C GLY A 481 -11.75 -5.14 -32.07
N GLU A 482 -10.49 -4.72 -32.12
CA GLU A 482 -9.40 -5.18 -31.23
C GLU A 482 -8.96 -4.07 -30.26
N VAL A 483 -8.18 -4.44 -29.24
CA VAL A 483 -7.67 -3.48 -28.23
C VAL A 483 -6.57 -2.55 -28.77
N THR A 484 -5.96 -2.94 -29.89
CA THR A 484 -4.98 -2.13 -30.62
C THR A 484 -5.45 -1.91 -32.04
N GLY A 485 -5.59 -0.66 -32.44
CA GLY A 485 -6.17 -0.27 -33.72
C GLY A 485 -5.89 1.17 -34.11
N ASP A 486 -6.74 1.69 -35.01
CA ASP A 486 -6.61 2.99 -35.66
C ASP A 486 -6.89 4.18 -34.74
N VAL A 487 -7.64 4.00 -33.65
CA VAL A 487 -7.96 5.07 -32.70
C VAL A 487 -7.18 4.91 -31.40
N LEU A 488 -7.18 3.69 -30.84
CA LEU A 488 -6.56 3.38 -29.56
C LEU A 488 -5.57 2.23 -29.68
N THR A 489 -4.44 2.36 -29.00
CA THR A 489 -3.50 1.28 -28.68
C THR A 489 -3.56 1.03 -27.19
N THR A 490 -3.75 -0.22 -26.78
CA THR A 490 -3.84 -0.58 -25.36
C THR A 490 -2.86 -1.68 -25.03
N ASP A 491 -2.01 -1.42 -24.03
CA ASP A 491 -1.16 -2.43 -23.41
C ASP A 491 -1.80 -2.89 -22.10
N LEU A 492 -1.91 -4.21 -21.94
CA LEU A 492 -2.37 -4.86 -20.72
C LEU A 492 -1.18 -5.50 -20.02
N VAL A 493 -1.01 -5.18 -18.74
CA VAL A 493 0.15 -5.59 -17.94
C VAL A 493 -0.35 -6.21 -16.65
N ASP A 494 0.18 -7.36 -16.28
CA ASP A 494 -0.16 -8.00 -15.01
C ASP A 494 0.16 -7.06 -13.84
N ASN A 495 -0.82 -6.83 -12.96
CA ASN A 495 -0.63 -6.01 -11.76
C ASN A 495 0.35 -6.70 -10.80
N LEU A 496 1.25 -5.96 -10.15
CA LEU A 496 2.16 -6.51 -9.12
C LEU A 496 1.43 -6.73 -7.80
N GLY A 497 0.41 -7.59 -7.83
CA GLY A 497 -0.47 -7.80 -6.70
C GLY A 497 -1.54 -8.81 -7.05
N TYR A 498 -2.28 -9.24 -6.04
CA TYR A 498 -3.32 -10.25 -6.21
C TYR A 498 -4.41 -10.12 -5.15
N GLY A 499 -5.63 -10.52 -5.52
CA GLY A 499 -6.75 -10.62 -4.60
C GLY A 499 -6.81 -11.98 -3.92
N TYR A 500 -7.27 -12.00 -2.66
CA TYR A 500 -7.37 -13.20 -1.83
C TYR A 500 -8.62 -13.18 -0.93
N ILE A 501 -8.98 -14.35 -0.38
CA ILE A 501 -9.84 -14.47 0.82
C ILE A 501 -8.97 -15.00 1.95
N GLY A 502 -8.92 -14.30 3.09
CA GLY A 502 -8.21 -14.70 4.29
C GLY A 502 -9.13 -15.37 5.31
N ILE A 503 -8.55 -16.26 6.12
CA ILE A 503 -9.18 -16.92 7.27
C ILE A 503 -8.25 -16.81 8.47
N ASN A 504 -8.77 -16.29 9.59
CA ASN A 504 -7.98 -16.09 10.81
C ASN A 504 -7.86 -17.40 11.59
N ALA A 505 -6.63 -17.92 11.74
CA ALA A 505 -6.40 -19.19 12.42
C ALA A 505 -6.70 -19.13 13.94
N ASN A 506 -6.62 -17.96 14.58
CA ASN A 506 -6.95 -17.82 16.00
C ASN A 506 -8.44 -17.92 16.28
N VAL A 507 -9.27 -17.46 15.33
CA VAL A 507 -10.72 -17.34 15.47
C VAL A 507 -11.41 -18.57 14.87
N VAL A 508 -10.96 -19.03 13.70
CA VAL A 508 -11.52 -20.20 13.00
C VAL A 508 -10.66 -21.43 13.31
N LYS A 509 -11.01 -22.14 14.39
CA LYS A 509 -10.31 -23.32 14.90
C LYS A 509 -11.23 -24.32 15.60
N VAL A 510 -10.70 -25.51 15.88
CA VAL A 510 -11.30 -26.54 16.74
C VAL A 510 -10.53 -26.58 18.05
N GLY A 511 -11.26 -26.56 19.16
CA GLY A 511 -10.71 -26.43 20.51
C GLY A 511 -9.89 -25.14 20.66
N ASP A 512 -8.77 -25.24 21.38
CA ASP A 512 -7.89 -24.09 21.64
C ASP A 512 -6.67 -24.04 20.71
N ASP A 513 -6.37 -25.14 20.01
CA ASP A 513 -5.17 -25.31 19.18
C ASP A 513 -5.45 -25.01 17.69
N LYS A 514 -5.06 -23.81 17.27
CA LYS A 514 -5.17 -23.34 15.88
C LYS A 514 -4.33 -24.13 14.87
N ALA A 515 -3.25 -24.77 15.34
CA ALA A 515 -2.30 -25.52 14.51
C ALA A 515 -2.69 -27.00 14.35
N SER A 516 -3.63 -27.50 15.16
CA SER A 516 -4.08 -28.89 15.08
C SER A 516 -4.66 -29.21 13.70
N GLU A 517 -4.50 -30.47 13.28
CA GLU A 517 -5.05 -30.95 12.00
C GLU A 517 -6.56 -30.70 11.90
N ALA A 518 -7.32 -30.86 12.98
CA ALA A 518 -8.76 -30.57 12.99
C ALA A 518 -9.06 -29.08 12.72
N SER A 519 -8.24 -28.16 13.24
CA SER A 519 -8.35 -26.72 12.96
C SER A 519 -7.98 -26.39 11.52
N LYS A 520 -6.91 -27.00 10.99
CA LYS A 520 -6.52 -26.86 9.58
C LYS A 520 -7.60 -27.41 8.65
N ASP A 521 -8.18 -28.58 8.97
CA ASP A 521 -9.25 -29.21 8.20
C ASP A 521 -10.51 -28.35 8.19
N LEU A 522 -10.89 -27.73 9.31
CA LEU A 522 -12.00 -26.76 9.35
C LEU A 522 -11.79 -25.64 8.33
N ARG A 523 -10.59 -25.03 8.30
CA ARG A 523 -10.29 -23.95 7.36
C ARG A 523 -10.20 -24.45 5.92
N LYS A 524 -9.57 -25.61 5.69
CA LYS A 524 -9.52 -26.29 4.38
C LYS A 524 -10.92 -26.63 3.86
N ALA A 525 -11.91 -26.91 4.72
CA ALA A 525 -13.30 -27.12 4.32
C ALA A 525 -13.92 -25.89 3.66
N PHE A 526 -13.67 -24.69 4.19
CA PHE A 526 -14.10 -23.43 3.60
C PHE A 526 -13.29 -23.10 2.34
N ALA A 527 -11.96 -23.19 2.45
CA ALA A 527 -11.04 -22.85 1.38
C ALA A 527 -11.30 -23.68 0.10
N THR A 528 -11.61 -24.97 0.23
CA THR A 528 -11.98 -25.85 -0.88
C THR A 528 -13.22 -25.37 -1.63
N ILE A 529 -14.24 -24.88 -0.91
CA ILE A 529 -15.46 -24.35 -1.55
C ILE A 529 -15.18 -22.99 -2.19
N PHE A 530 -14.47 -22.10 -1.50
CA PHE A 530 -14.13 -20.79 -2.05
C PHE A 530 -13.30 -20.92 -3.33
N ALA A 531 -12.34 -21.86 -3.34
CA ALA A 531 -11.48 -22.11 -4.47
C ALA A 531 -12.22 -22.60 -5.72
N ALA A 532 -13.32 -23.34 -5.55
CA ALA A 532 -14.03 -23.99 -6.65
C ALA A 532 -14.71 -22.99 -7.61
N TYR A 533 -15.22 -21.86 -7.10
CA TYR A 533 -16.00 -20.90 -7.89
C TYR A 533 -15.17 -19.80 -8.57
N ARG A 534 -13.86 -19.75 -8.34
CA ARG A 534 -12.97 -18.67 -8.80
C ARG A 534 -13.03 -18.47 -10.31
N ASP A 535 -12.82 -19.52 -11.10
CA ASP A 535 -12.71 -19.42 -12.56
C ASP A 535 -13.94 -18.75 -13.19
N THR A 536 -15.14 -19.21 -12.85
CA THR A 536 -16.38 -18.68 -13.43
C THR A 536 -16.66 -17.25 -12.96
N VAL A 537 -16.49 -16.96 -11.66
CA VAL A 537 -16.80 -15.64 -11.12
C VAL A 537 -15.81 -14.60 -11.61
N ILE A 538 -14.51 -14.89 -11.58
CA ILE A 538 -13.47 -13.96 -12.02
C ILE A 538 -13.57 -13.70 -13.52
N ASN A 539 -13.83 -14.73 -14.34
CA ASN A 539 -14.10 -14.51 -15.76
C ASN A 539 -15.40 -13.71 -16.00
N SER A 540 -16.42 -13.84 -15.14
CA SER A 540 -17.63 -13.01 -15.25
C SER A 540 -17.36 -11.55 -14.86
N TYR A 541 -16.47 -11.29 -13.90
CA TYR A 541 -16.20 -9.96 -13.37
C TYR A 541 -15.17 -9.20 -14.22
N TYR A 542 -14.03 -9.82 -14.53
CA TYR A 542 -12.92 -9.23 -15.28
C TYR A 542 -12.81 -9.72 -16.73
N GLY A 543 -13.53 -10.77 -17.15
CA GLY A 543 -13.31 -11.36 -18.46
C GLY A 543 -11.87 -11.84 -18.64
N GLU A 544 -11.25 -11.46 -19.76
CA GLU A 544 -9.86 -11.83 -20.10
C GLU A 544 -8.78 -11.04 -19.35
N MET A 545 -9.16 -10.08 -18.49
CA MET A 545 -8.24 -9.09 -17.91
C MET A 545 -7.80 -9.45 -16.49
N ALA A 546 -8.07 -10.68 -16.07
CA ALA A 546 -7.54 -11.24 -14.84
C ALA A 546 -7.32 -12.74 -15.02
N THR A 547 -6.36 -13.27 -14.28
CA THR A 547 -6.08 -14.71 -14.24
C THR A 547 -6.29 -15.23 -12.83
N VAL A 548 -6.83 -16.45 -12.71
CA VAL A 548 -6.91 -17.13 -11.40
C VAL A 548 -5.52 -17.64 -11.03
N ILE A 549 -5.04 -17.24 -9.86
CA ILE A 549 -3.77 -17.67 -9.30
C ILE A 549 -3.96 -18.86 -8.34
N GLN A 550 -2.95 -19.73 -8.26
CA GLN A 550 -3.03 -20.98 -7.48
C GLN A 550 -2.22 -20.98 -6.19
N TYR A 551 -1.32 -20.01 -6.02
CA TYR A 551 -0.53 -19.84 -4.81
C TYR A 551 -0.71 -18.39 -4.31
N PRO A 552 -0.57 -18.13 -2.99
CA PRO A 552 -0.57 -16.78 -2.40
C PRO A 552 0.60 -15.90 -2.85
N MET A 553 0.71 -15.67 -4.16
CA MET A 553 1.77 -14.89 -4.77
C MET A 553 1.34 -14.44 -6.17
N SER A 554 1.71 -13.21 -6.54
CA SER A 554 1.58 -12.73 -7.92
C SER A 554 2.35 -13.63 -8.89
N ASN A 555 1.75 -14.01 -10.02
CA ASN A 555 2.44 -14.77 -11.08
C ASN A 555 3.57 -13.97 -11.74
N THR A 556 3.64 -12.66 -11.52
CA THR A 556 4.74 -11.81 -12.00
C THR A 556 6.02 -12.08 -11.22
N SER A 557 5.93 -12.58 -9.98
CA SER A 557 7.10 -12.96 -9.20
C SER A 557 7.89 -14.10 -9.85
N TRP A 558 9.21 -13.98 -9.83
CA TRP A 558 10.12 -15.04 -10.28
C TRP A 558 10.03 -16.31 -9.40
N ALA A 559 9.58 -16.17 -8.14
CA ALA A 559 9.39 -17.28 -7.21
C ALA A 559 8.03 -17.97 -7.34
N ALA A 560 7.08 -17.39 -8.10
CA ALA A 560 5.75 -17.97 -8.24
C ALA A 560 5.81 -19.37 -8.87
N PRO A 561 5.26 -20.41 -8.21
CA PRO A 561 5.22 -21.75 -8.78
C PRO A 561 4.45 -21.77 -10.12
N LYS A 562 5.01 -22.43 -11.12
CA LYS A 562 4.46 -22.53 -12.48
C LYS A 562 3.91 -23.93 -12.75
N PRO A 563 2.94 -24.09 -13.69
CA PRO A 563 2.40 -25.41 -14.03
C PRO A 563 3.42 -26.47 -14.47
N ALA A 564 4.60 -26.04 -14.94
CA ALA A 564 5.69 -26.93 -15.32
C ALA A 564 6.60 -27.35 -14.14
N ASP A 565 6.47 -26.70 -12.99
CA ASP A 565 7.28 -26.98 -11.80
C ASP A 565 6.83 -28.30 -11.15
N GLU A 566 7.79 -29.03 -10.59
CA GLU A 566 7.52 -30.29 -9.90
C GLU A 566 6.64 -30.05 -8.67
N GLY A 567 5.58 -30.84 -8.53
CA GLY A 567 4.64 -30.72 -7.41
C GLY A 567 3.69 -29.52 -7.50
N TYR A 568 3.58 -28.86 -8.65
CA TYR A 568 2.55 -27.83 -8.87
C TYR A 568 1.14 -28.41 -8.65
N GLN A 569 0.31 -27.68 -7.91
CA GLN A 569 -1.07 -28.06 -7.64
C GLN A 569 -2.02 -26.87 -7.83
N ILE A 570 -3.26 -27.18 -8.19
CA ILE A 570 -4.36 -26.21 -8.13
C ILE A 570 -4.70 -26.00 -6.65
N ALA A 571 -4.88 -24.76 -6.22
CA ALA A 571 -5.20 -24.43 -4.82
C ALA A 571 -6.46 -25.18 -4.36
N TYR A 572 -6.35 -25.86 -3.21
CA TYR A 572 -7.43 -26.61 -2.57
C TYR A 572 -8.14 -27.64 -3.48
N SER A 573 -7.35 -28.38 -4.27
CA SER A 573 -7.85 -29.38 -5.24
C SER A 573 -7.72 -30.84 -4.77
N VAL A 574 -7.67 -31.08 -3.46
CA VAL A 574 -7.63 -32.41 -2.84
C VAL A 574 -8.69 -32.56 -1.75
N ASP A 575 -9.11 -33.79 -1.46
CA ASP A 575 -9.95 -34.12 -0.31
C ASP A 575 -9.12 -34.31 0.98
N ALA A 576 -9.79 -34.58 2.11
CA ALA A 576 -9.13 -34.77 3.40
C ALA A 576 -8.18 -35.98 3.46
N ASP A 577 -8.30 -36.92 2.52
CA ASP A 577 -7.40 -38.07 2.38
C ASP A 577 -6.23 -37.77 1.40
N GLY A 578 -6.18 -36.56 0.83
CA GLY A 578 -5.15 -36.11 -0.11
C GLY A 578 -5.37 -36.57 -1.55
N ASN A 579 -6.57 -37.07 -1.91
CA ASN A 579 -6.86 -37.47 -3.28
C ASN A 579 -7.29 -36.26 -4.11
N SER A 580 -6.83 -36.19 -5.36
CA SER A 580 -7.28 -35.14 -6.28
C SER A 580 -8.78 -35.22 -6.55
N ILE A 581 -9.46 -34.08 -6.49
CA ILE A 581 -10.92 -33.98 -6.67
C ILE A 581 -11.31 -33.62 -8.10
N TYR A 582 -10.35 -33.23 -8.94
CA TYR A 582 -10.58 -32.79 -10.30
C TYR A 582 -9.96 -33.73 -11.34
N THR A 583 -10.65 -33.85 -12.48
CA THR A 583 -10.11 -34.46 -13.69
C THR A 583 -10.27 -33.50 -14.86
N ALA A 584 -9.44 -33.65 -15.89
CA ALA A 584 -9.42 -32.72 -17.03
C ALA A 584 -10.76 -32.62 -17.78
N ASP A 585 -11.62 -33.64 -17.70
CA ASP A 585 -12.88 -33.73 -18.44
C ASP A 585 -14.12 -33.26 -17.63
N MET A 586 -13.94 -32.77 -16.40
CA MET A 586 -15.05 -32.32 -15.56
C MET A 586 -15.63 -30.98 -16.06
N THR A 587 -16.97 -30.89 -16.10
CA THR A 587 -17.67 -29.61 -16.22
C THR A 587 -17.56 -28.81 -14.93
N ASP A 588 -17.85 -27.51 -14.97
CA ASP A 588 -17.78 -26.67 -13.78
C ASP A 588 -18.77 -27.14 -12.70
N GLU A 589 -19.99 -27.58 -13.07
CA GLU A 589 -20.93 -28.16 -12.10
C GLU A 589 -20.40 -29.43 -11.44
N GLN A 590 -19.67 -30.26 -12.19
CA GLN A 590 -19.04 -31.46 -11.63
C GLN A 590 -17.90 -31.09 -10.69
N LYS A 591 -17.12 -30.04 -10.99
CA LYS A 591 -16.09 -29.52 -10.09
C LYS A 591 -16.71 -28.95 -8.81
N TYR A 592 -17.82 -28.22 -8.90
CA TYR A 592 -18.52 -27.69 -7.72
C TYR A 592 -19.02 -28.81 -6.80
N GLU A 593 -19.64 -29.85 -7.38
CA GLU A 593 -20.08 -31.02 -6.59
C GLU A 593 -18.88 -31.74 -5.95
N ALA A 594 -17.80 -31.97 -6.70
CA ALA A 594 -16.60 -32.60 -6.18
C ALA A 594 -15.97 -31.80 -5.02
N ALA A 595 -15.91 -30.47 -5.15
CA ALA A 595 -15.46 -29.58 -4.09
C ALA A 595 -16.38 -29.63 -2.86
N LEU A 596 -17.70 -29.68 -3.04
CA LEU A 596 -18.65 -29.84 -1.93
C LEU A 596 -18.44 -31.16 -1.19
N GLN A 597 -18.21 -32.26 -1.91
CA GLN A 597 -17.90 -33.55 -1.27
C GLN A 597 -16.56 -33.53 -0.52
N ALA A 598 -15.54 -32.88 -1.08
CA ALA A 598 -14.26 -32.68 -0.42
C ALA A 598 -14.40 -31.81 0.84
N SER A 599 -15.16 -30.72 0.78
CA SER A 599 -15.49 -29.89 1.94
C SER A 599 -16.22 -30.66 3.05
N ILE A 600 -17.18 -31.53 2.69
CA ILE A 600 -17.81 -32.45 3.65
C ILE A 600 -16.77 -33.37 4.31
N SER A 601 -15.81 -33.89 3.54
CA SER A 601 -14.74 -34.75 4.09
C SER A 601 -13.89 -34.00 5.13
N PHE A 602 -13.53 -32.74 4.85
CA PHE A 602 -12.77 -31.90 5.77
C PHE A 602 -13.57 -31.52 7.03
N PHE A 603 -14.85 -31.13 6.92
CA PHE A 603 -15.68 -30.88 8.10
C PHE A 603 -15.82 -32.13 8.98
N LYS A 604 -15.94 -33.33 8.38
CA LYS A 604 -15.93 -34.61 9.13
C LYS A 604 -14.58 -34.81 9.84
N ALA A 605 -13.46 -34.56 9.17
CA ALA A 605 -12.12 -34.66 9.75
C ALA A 605 -11.89 -33.65 10.89
N ALA A 606 -12.46 -32.44 10.78
CA ALA A 606 -12.50 -31.44 11.83
C ALA A 606 -13.37 -31.83 13.04
N GLY A 607 -14.18 -32.89 12.94
CA GLY A 607 -14.98 -33.42 14.05
C GLY A 607 -16.45 -32.96 14.07
N TYR A 608 -16.97 -32.38 12.99
CA TYR A 608 -18.39 -32.02 12.91
C TYR A 608 -19.29 -33.26 12.88
N THR A 609 -20.45 -33.15 13.51
CA THR A 609 -21.45 -34.24 13.53
C THR A 609 -22.27 -34.23 12.25
N PHE A 610 -22.04 -35.22 11.38
CA PHE A 610 -22.76 -35.39 10.11
C PHE A 610 -23.90 -36.40 10.22
N ASP A 611 -25.11 -36.01 9.81
CA ASP A 611 -26.25 -36.90 9.66
C ASP A 611 -26.33 -37.42 8.22
N GLU A 612 -25.90 -38.67 8.03
CA GLU A 612 -25.92 -39.37 6.74
C GLU A 612 -27.34 -39.48 6.13
N ALA A 613 -28.40 -39.43 6.95
CA ALA A 613 -29.77 -39.54 6.44
C ALA A 613 -30.26 -38.24 5.79
N THR A 614 -29.80 -37.09 6.30
CA THR A 614 -30.17 -35.77 5.77
C THR A 614 -29.10 -35.16 4.89
N GLY A 615 -27.86 -35.68 4.93
CA GLY A 615 -26.71 -35.15 4.23
C GLY A 615 -26.21 -33.83 4.83
N LYS A 616 -26.45 -33.59 6.13
CA LYS A 616 -26.18 -32.31 6.79
C LYS A 616 -25.38 -32.46 8.07
N PHE A 617 -24.54 -31.47 8.35
CA PHE A 617 -23.96 -31.24 9.65
C PHE A 617 -25.02 -30.70 10.62
N THR A 618 -24.98 -31.20 11.85
CA THR A 618 -26.00 -30.90 12.88
C THR A 618 -25.42 -30.30 14.16
N ALA A 619 -24.10 -30.43 14.35
CA ALA A 619 -23.38 -29.82 15.47
C ALA A 619 -21.90 -29.65 15.11
N ALA A 620 -21.32 -28.55 15.58
CA ALA A 620 -19.89 -28.29 15.54
C ALA A 620 -19.18 -28.95 16.74
N PRO A 621 -17.89 -29.31 16.60
CA PRO A 621 -17.05 -29.71 17.73
C PRO A 621 -16.78 -28.51 18.66
N GLU A 622 -16.22 -28.78 19.84
CA GLU A 622 -15.82 -27.71 20.77
C GLU A 622 -14.85 -26.73 20.11
N GLY A 623 -15.02 -25.42 20.35
CA GLY A 623 -14.20 -24.35 19.78
C GLY A 623 -14.59 -23.92 18.36
N ALA A 624 -15.41 -24.70 17.64
CA ALA A 624 -15.89 -24.38 16.30
C ALA A 624 -17.40 -24.06 16.30
N GLU A 625 -17.89 -23.49 15.20
CA GLU A 625 -19.24 -22.96 15.08
C GLU A 625 -19.98 -23.53 13.86
N MET A 626 -21.30 -23.38 13.83
CA MET A 626 -22.13 -23.72 12.66
C MET A 626 -22.36 -22.51 11.75
N THR A 627 -21.98 -21.31 12.20
CA THR A 627 -22.13 -20.03 11.49
C THR A 627 -20.82 -19.30 11.51
N TYR A 628 -20.39 -18.82 10.35
CA TYR A 628 -19.20 -17.99 10.19
C TYR A 628 -19.52 -16.75 9.37
N GLU A 629 -18.78 -15.67 9.59
CA GLU A 629 -18.85 -14.40 8.88
C GLU A 629 -17.63 -14.21 7.96
N VAL A 630 -17.88 -13.65 6.78
CA VAL A 630 -16.86 -13.10 5.91
C VAL A 630 -17.14 -11.63 5.65
N ILE A 631 -16.13 -10.78 5.86
CA ILE A 631 -16.22 -9.33 5.63
C ILE A 631 -15.62 -8.99 4.26
N ILE A 632 -16.34 -8.23 3.44
CA ILE A 632 -15.92 -7.80 2.11
C ILE A 632 -15.95 -6.27 2.06
N PRO A 633 -14.85 -5.58 1.74
CA PRO A 633 -14.86 -4.13 1.60
C PRO A 633 -15.43 -3.72 0.21
N GLY A 634 -16.68 -4.10 -0.10
CA GLY A 634 -17.36 -3.88 -1.39
C GLY A 634 -18.32 -2.68 -1.40
N GLY A 635 -18.22 -1.81 -0.39
CA GLY A 635 -19.02 -0.59 -0.29
C GLY A 635 -20.51 -0.83 -0.07
N GLY A 636 -20.93 -2.04 0.33
CA GLY A 636 -22.33 -2.40 0.54
C GLY A 636 -23.14 -2.59 -0.74
N THR A 637 -22.47 -2.65 -1.89
CA THR A 637 -23.10 -2.79 -3.22
C THR A 637 -22.86 -4.17 -3.84
N GLY A 638 -21.98 -4.98 -3.25
CA GLY A 638 -21.50 -6.23 -3.80
C GLY A 638 -20.52 -6.09 -4.97
N ASP A 639 -20.02 -4.89 -5.24
CA ASP A 639 -19.01 -4.64 -6.28
C ASP A 639 -17.62 -5.03 -5.77
N HIS A 640 -17.36 -6.34 -5.72
CA HIS A 640 -16.05 -6.89 -5.37
C HIS A 640 -15.83 -8.26 -6.04
N PRO A 641 -14.63 -8.58 -6.56
CA PRO A 641 -14.37 -9.85 -7.26
C PRO A 641 -14.65 -11.11 -6.42
N ALA A 642 -14.49 -11.02 -5.10
CA ALA A 642 -14.79 -12.11 -4.16
C ALA A 642 -16.29 -12.28 -3.86
N PHE A 643 -17.14 -11.27 -4.12
CA PHE A 643 -18.54 -11.28 -3.70
C PHE A 643 -19.33 -12.43 -4.33
N GLY A 644 -19.16 -12.64 -5.64
CA GLY A 644 -19.81 -13.74 -6.36
C GLY A 644 -19.34 -15.12 -5.89
N ILE A 645 -18.05 -15.26 -5.56
CA ILE A 645 -17.45 -16.50 -5.04
C ILE A 645 -18.09 -16.84 -3.69
N LEU A 646 -18.12 -15.89 -2.77
CA LEU A 646 -18.63 -16.08 -1.42
C LEU A 646 -20.15 -16.29 -1.41
N THR A 647 -20.88 -15.66 -2.35
CA THR A 647 -22.32 -15.90 -2.53
C THR A 647 -22.60 -17.34 -2.97
N ALA A 648 -21.89 -17.85 -3.98
CA ALA A 648 -22.03 -19.23 -4.42
C ALA A 648 -21.62 -20.23 -3.32
N ALA A 649 -20.52 -19.95 -2.62
CA ALA A 649 -20.06 -20.75 -1.50
C ALA A 649 -21.09 -20.81 -0.35
N LYS A 650 -21.69 -19.67 0.00
CA LYS A 650 -22.76 -19.57 1.01
C LYS A 650 -23.93 -20.47 0.66
N GLU A 651 -24.37 -20.46 -0.60
CA GLU A 651 -25.46 -21.34 -1.06
C GLU A 651 -25.09 -22.82 -0.96
N ALA A 652 -23.88 -23.19 -1.38
CA ALA A 652 -23.39 -24.57 -1.31
C ALA A 652 -23.28 -25.07 0.14
N LEU A 653 -22.66 -24.28 1.03
CA LEU A 653 -22.51 -24.60 2.46
C LEU A 653 -23.87 -24.77 3.17
N ALA A 654 -24.87 -23.95 2.81
CA ALA A 654 -26.21 -24.07 3.37
C ALA A 654 -26.88 -25.42 3.05
N THR A 655 -26.55 -26.05 1.91
CA THR A 655 -27.09 -27.37 1.55
C THR A 655 -26.64 -28.48 2.52
N ILE A 656 -25.43 -28.34 3.08
CA ILE A 656 -24.84 -29.27 4.05
C ILE A 656 -25.01 -28.82 5.51
N GLY A 657 -25.77 -27.75 5.76
CA GLY A 657 -26.12 -27.30 7.12
C GLY A 657 -25.14 -26.32 7.76
N ILE A 658 -24.13 -25.81 7.04
CA ILE A 658 -23.20 -24.77 7.51
C ILE A 658 -23.68 -23.41 7.02
N THR A 659 -23.62 -22.38 7.86
CA THR A 659 -24.06 -21.02 7.52
C THR A 659 -22.86 -20.11 7.30
N LEU A 660 -22.78 -19.46 6.14
CA LEU A 660 -21.85 -18.37 5.87
C LEU A 660 -22.63 -17.04 5.78
N GLN A 661 -22.25 -16.08 6.59
CA GLN A 661 -22.78 -14.71 6.57
C GLN A 661 -21.81 -13.83 5.79
N ILE A 662 -22.35 -13.10 4.81
CA ILE A 662 -21.57 -12.14 4.03
C ILE A 662 -21.89 -10.77 4.60
N ASN A 663 -20.88 -10.09 5.09
CA ASN A 663 -20.94 -8.72 5.57
C ASN A 663 -20.18 -7.83 4.59
N ASP A 664 -20.93 -7.03 3.84
CA ASP A 664 -20.39 -6.05 2.89
C ASP A 664 -20.73 -4.65 3.43
N PRO A 665 -19.89 -4.09 4.32
CA PRO A 665 -20.15 -2.78 4.89
C PRO A 665 -19.97 -1.67 3.84
N SER A 666 -20.80 -0.63 3.93
CA SER A 666 -20.62 0.60 3.16
C SER A 666 -19.38 1.38 3.56
N ASP A 667 -18.91 1.19 4.79
CA ASP A 667 -17.70 1.78 5.33
C ASP A 667 -16.61 0.72 5.51
N SER A 668 -15.52 0.86 4.77
CA SER A 668 -14.37 -0.04 4.81
C SER A 668 -13.62 -0.04 6.14
N SER A 669 -13.82 0.97 7.01
CA SER A 669 -13.24 0.99 8.36
C SER A 669 -13.68 -0.22 9.20
N VAL A 670 -14.89 -0.73 8.98
CA VAL A 670 -15.42 -1.94 9.66
C VAL A 670 -14.54 -3.15 9.37
N TRP A 671 -14.08 -3.29 8.12
CA TRP A 671 -13.17 -4.34 7.70
C TRP A 671 -11.79 -4.16 8.35
N ASN A 672 -11.23 -2.96 8.27
CA ASN A 672 -9.89 -2.68 8.79
C ASN A 672 -9.83 -2.88 10.32
N ASN A 673 -10.81 -2.33 11.04
CA ASN A 673 -10.91 -2.45 12.49
C ASN A 673 -11.02 -3.91 12.95
N ALA A 674 -11.71 -4.77 12.18
CA ALA A 674 -11.83 -6.18 12.51
C ALA A 674 -10.50 -6.93 12.34
N LEU A 675 -9.69 -6.57 11.35
CA LEU A 675 -8.35 -7.11 11.11
C LEU A 675 -7.35 -6.64 12.17
N GLU A 676 -7.30 -5.34 12.45
CA GLU A 676 -6.42 -4.77 13.46
C GLU A 676 -6.73 -5.34 14.86
N ALA A 677 -8.02 -5.47 15.20
CA ALA A 677 -8.45 -6.11 16.44
C ALA A 677 -8.18 -7.62 16.48
N ASN A 678 -7.73 -8.24 15.38
CA ASN A 678 -7.58 -9.68 15.22
C ASN A 678 -8.89 -10.46 15.53
N THR A 679 -10.03 -9.88 15.15
CA THR A 679 -11.38 -10.44 15.41
C THR A 679 -12.11 -10.95 14.18
N ALA A 680 -11.67 -10.55 12.97
CA ALA A 680 -12.26 -11.05 11.73
C ALA A 680 -12.11 -12.57 11.64
N GLU A 681 -13.21 -13.28 11.35
CA GLU A 681 -13.17 -14.73 11.07
C GLU A 681 -12.60 -14.99 9.68
N MET A 682 -13.18 -14.33 8.68
CA MET A 682 -12.77 -14.39 7.28
C MET A 682 -12.92 -13.01 6.63
N TRP A 683 -12.10 -12.71 5.63
CA TRP A 683 -12.18 -11.44 4.91
C TRP A 683 -11.78 -11.59 3.44
N ALA A 684 -12.22 -10.66 2.60
CA ALA A 684 -11.63 -10.48 1.28
C ALA A 684 -10.62 -9.33 1.31
N GLY A 685 -9.54 -9.43 0.55
CA GLY A 685 -8.50 -8.40 0.49
C GLY A 685 -7.63 -8.54 -0.76
N ALA A 686 -6.62 -7.68 -0.86
CA ALA A 686 -5.60 -7.76 -1.90
C ALA A 686 -4.22 -7.40 -1.31
N TRP A 687 -3.17 -8.03 -1.83
CA TRP A 687 -1.79 -7.70 -1.51
C TRP A 687 -1.13 -7.03 -2.71
N GLY A 688 -0.39 -5.95 -2.46
CA GLY A 688 0.67 -5.47 -3.36
C GLY A 688 1.94 -6.27 -3.08
N ALA A 689 2.62 -6.71 -4.14
CA ALA A 689 3.91 -7.38 -4.04
C ALA A 689 5.05 -6.41 -4.34
N THR A 690 6.25 -6.74 -3.88
CA THR A 690 7.49 -6.10 -4.32
C THR A 690 8.21 -7.01 -5.31
N VAL A 691 9.31 -6.52 -5.89
CA VAL A 691 10.13 -7.31 -6.82
C VAL A 691 10.73 -8.55 -6.14
N ASP A 692 11.19 -8.39 -4.91
CA ASP A 692 11.68 -9.51 -4.10
C ASP A 692 10.50 -10.17 -3.36
N PRO A 693 10.27 -11.47 -3.52
CA PRO A 693 9.10 -12.16 -2.99
C PRO A 693 9.23 -12.52 -1.51
N ASP A 694 9.88 -11.66 -0.72
CA ASP A 694 10.02 -11.86 0.71
C ASP A 694 8.65 -12.01 1.38
N MET A 695 8.55 -13.03 2.25
CA MET A 695 7.31 -13.44 2.90
C MET A 695 7.23 -12.99 4.36
N TYR A 696 8.28 -12.35 4.89
CA TYR A 696 8.40 -12.08 6.31
C TYR A 696 7.28 -11.19 6.85
N GLN A 697 6.97 -10.10 6.15
CA GLN A 697 5.90 -9.19 6.56
C GLN A 697 4.56 -9.92 6.70
N VAL A 698 4.20 -10.71 5.69
CA VAL A 698 2.85 -11.29 5.60
C VAL A 698 2.68 -12.53 6.48
N TYR A 699 3.71 -13.37 6.62
CA TYR A 699 3.54 -14.72 7.19
C TYR A 699 4.42 -15.05 8.40
N HIS A 700 5.46 -14.27 8.70
CA HIS A 700 6.33 -14.57 9.85
C HIS A 700 5.59 -14.32 11.18
N SER A 701 5.86 -15.16 12.19
CA SER A 701 5.17 -15.12 13.48
C SER A 701 5.39 -13.83 14.29
N ASP A 702 6.51 -13.14 14.07
CA ASP A 702 6.81 -11.84 14.67
C ASP A 702 5.79 -10.75 14.31
N ASN A 703 5.06 -10.91 13.20
CA ASN A 703 4.05 -9.97 12.74
C ASN A 703 2.61 -10.41 13.07
N ALA A 704 2.44 -11.53 13.78
CA ALA A 704 1.14 -12.09 14.13
C ALA A 704 0.62 -11.55 15.47
N ASN A 705 -0.71 -11.50 15.62
CA ASN A 705 -1.39 -11.17 16.88
C ASN A 705 -1.08 -9.75 17.42
N GLY A 706 -0.92 -8.75 16.57
CA GLY A 706 -0.58 -7.39 17.03
C GLY A 706 0.88 -7.21 17.44
N LYS A 707 1.77 -8.16 17.13
CA LYS A 707 3.21 -8.02 17.29
C LYS A 707 3.83 -7.39 16.04
N GLY A 708 5.00 -6.76 16.19
CA GLY A 708 5.78 -6.24 15.07
C GLY A 708 4.99 -5.22 14.25
N THR A 709 4.72 -5.57 12.99
CA THR A 709 3.94 -4.75 12.05
C THR A 709 2.43 -5.05 12.04
N ASN A 710 1.95 -6.03 12.81
CA ASN A 710 0.56 -6.55 12.79
C ASN A 710 0.03 -7.02 11.40
N SER A 711 0.88 -7.12 10.37
CA SER A 711 0.42 -7.46 9.00
C SER A 711 0.04 -8.92 8.80
N ASN A 712 0.39 -9.83 9.73
CA ASN A 712 -0.01 -11.22 9.68
C ASN A 712 -1.37 -11.43 10.38
N HIS A 713 -2.44 -10.94 9.74
CA HIS A 713 -3.81 -11.10 10.24
C HIS A 713 -4.32 -12.56 10.18
N TYR A 714 -3.63 -13.44 9.45
CA TYR A 714 -3.90 -14.89 9.44
C TYR A 714 -3.62 -15.53 10.81
N SER A 715 -2.80 -14.86 11.63
CA SER A 715 -2.43 -15.31 12.98
C SER A 715 -1.75 -16.68 13.00
N ILE A 716 -1.00 -17.02 11.96
CA ILE A 716 -0.17 -18.24 11.93
C ILE A 716 1.11 -18.04 12.74
N GLU A 717 1.49 -19.06 13.50
CA GLU A 717 2.74 -19.09 14.27
C GLU A 717 3.35 -20.49 14.06
N ASP A 718 4.19 -20.61 13.04
CA ASP A 718 4.78 -21.87 12.58
C ASP A 718 6.30 -21.74 12.50
N ALA A 719 7.00 -22.43 13.39
CA ALA A 719 8.46 -22.27 13.54
C ALA A 719 9.24 -22.78 12.32
N ASP A 720 8.73 -23.79 11.61
CA ASP A 720 9.38 -24.32 10.42
C ASP A 720 9.19 -23.33 9.26
N LEU A 721 8.01 -22.72 9.13
CA LEU A 721 7.77 -21.63 8.18
C LEU A 721 8.68 -20.42 8.46
N ASP A 722 8.78 -20.00 9.71
CA ASP A 722 9.65 -18.89 10.12
C ASP A 722 11.11 -19.17 9.74
N GLU A 723 11.63 -20.38 10.03
CA GLU A 723 12.99 -20.78 9.68
C GLU A 723 13.21 -20.78 8.16
N MET A 724 12.25 -21.28 7.37
CA MET A 724 12.33 -21.28 5.91
C MET A 724 12.34 -19.87 5.32
N ILE A 725 11.48 -18.97 5.82
CA ILE A 725 11.45 -17.57 5.39
C ILE A 725 12.82 -16.92 5.65
N ILE A 726 13.38 -17.07 6.86
CA ILE A 726 14.68 -16.51 7.20
C ILE A 726 15.82 -17.16 6.38
N ALA A 727 15.76 -18.46 6.13
CA ALA A 727 16.74 -19.14 5.30
C ALA A 727 16.73 -18.63 3.85
N ALA A 728 15.55 -18.40 3.27
CA ALA A 728 15.40 -17.83 1.93
C ALA A 728 15.92 -16.38 1.89
N ARG A 729 15.62 -15.56 2.90
CA ARG A 729 16.12 -14.16 3.00
C ARG A 729 17.64 -14.05 3.09
N ASN A 730 18.29 -15.04 3.71
CA ASN A 730 19.74 -15.04 3.93
C ASN A 730 20.53 -15.75 2.81
N SER A 731 19.88 -16.22 1.74
CA SER A 731 20.55 -16.93 0.65
C SER A 731 20.69 -16.06 -0.60
N ALA A 732 21.87 -16.05 -1.20
CA ALA A 732 22.10 -15.41 -2.51
C ALA A 732 21.70 -16.31 -3.70
N ASP A 733 21.42 -17.60 -3.47
CA ASP A 733 21.05 -18.56 -4.51
C ASP A 733 19.55 -18.45 -4.82
N GLN A 734 19.21 -17.78 -5.93
CA GLN A 734 17.83 -17.59 -6.36
C GLN A 734 17.08 -18.92 -6.61
N SER A 735 17.78 -19.98 -7.04
CA SER A 735 17.15 -21.30 -7.24
C SER A 735 16.79 -21.96 -5.93
N TYR A 736 17.68 -21.87 -4.93
CA TYR A 736 17.38 -22.29 -3.56
C TYR A 736 16.19 -21.50 -3.00
N ARG A 737 16.21 -20.17 -3.11
CA ARG A 737 15.13 -19.30 -2.65
C ARG A 737 13.79 -19.67 -3.28
N LYS A 738 13.75 -19.87 -4.60
CA LYS A 738 12.52 -20.27 -5.30
C LYS A 738 11.96 -21.59 -4.77
N ALA A 739 12.82 -22.59 -4.55
CA ALA A 739 12.40 -23.86 -3.97
C ALA A 739 11.86 -23.69 -2.54
N THR A 740 12.58 -22.94 -1.69
CA THR A 740 12.16 -22.66 -0.31
C THR A 740 10.85 -21.86 -0.26
N TYR A 741 10.67 -20.83 -1.09
CA TYR A 741 9.42 -20.08 -1.15
C TYR A 741 8.24 -20.93 -1.61
N LYS A 742 8.46 -21.91 -2.50
CA LYS A 742 7.43 -22.88 -2.86
C LYS A 742 7.02 -23.73 -1.65
N GLU A 743 7.98 -24.21 -0.86
CA GLU A 743 7.68 -24.94 0.39
C GLU A 743 6.93 -24.05 1.40
N CYS A 744 7.31 -22.78 1.56
CA CYS A 744 6.56 -21.83 2.38
C CYS A 744 5.10 -21.68 1.92
N LEU A 745 4.86 -21.49 0.63
CA LEU A 745 3.51 -21.36 0.07
C LEU A 745 2.68 -22.63 0.26
N GLU A 746 3.29 -23.81 0.14
CA GLU A 746 2.63 -25.09 0.41
C GLU A 746 2.24 -25.22 1.90
N THR A 747 3.10 -24.78 2.82
CA THR A 747 2.77 -24.71 4.26
C THR A 747 1.61 -23.74 4.53
N ILE A 748 1.61 -22.56 3.91
CA ILE A 748 0.53 -21.56 4.05
C ILE A 748 -0.81 -22.12 3.54
N LEU A 749 -0.79 -22.81 2.39
CA LEU A 749 -1.97 -23.48 1.84
C LEU A 749 -2.46 -24.62 2.75
N ASP A 750 -1.55 -25.39 3.36
CA ASP A 750 -1.91 -26.44 4.33
C ASP A 750 -2.55 -25.88 5.61
N TRP A 751 -2.08 -24.72 6.08
CA TRP A 751 -2.72 -23.98 7.17
C TRP A 751 -4.16 -23.59 6.84
N GLY A 752 -4.52 -23.48 5.55
CA GLY A 752 -5.87 -23.18 5.09
C GLY A 752 -6.28 -21.72 5.29
N VAL A 753 -5.31 -20.81 5.45
CA VAL A 753 -5.57 -19.43 5.90
C VAL A 753 -5.72 -18.43 4.77
N GLU A 754 -5.31 -18.77 3.55
CA GLU A 754 -5.40 -17.85 2.42
C GLU A 754 -5.78 -18.55 1.13
N ILE A 755 -6.85 -18.05 0.52
CA ILE A 755 -7.35 -18.52 -0.75
C ILE A 755 -6.94 -17.50 -1.82
N PRO A 756 -5.95 -17.79 -2.67
CA PRO A 756 -5.58 -16.91 -3.78
C PRO A 756 -6.74 -16.87 -4.78
N ILE A 757 -7.15 -15.69 -5.25
CA ILE A 757 -8.33 -15.58 -6.12
C ILE A 757 -7.95 -15.20 -7.54
N TYR A 758 -7.29 -14.05 -7.71
CA TYR A 758 -7.02 -13.50 -9.03
C TYR A 758 -5.81 -12.57 -9.02
N GLN A 759 -5.19 -12.44 -10.18
CA GLN A 759 -4.29 -11.34 -10.51
C GLN A 759 -4.88 -10.60 -11.70
N ARG A 760 -5.20 -9.32 -11.51
CA ARG A 760 -5.76 -8.45 -12.56
C ARG A 760 -4.65 -7.89 -13.45
N GLN A 761 -5.05 -7.36 -14.60
CA GLN A 761 -4.20 -6.57 -15.46
C GLN A 761 -4.52 -5.08 -15.32
N ASN A 762 -3.48 -4.26 -15.31
CA ASN A 762 -3.57 -2.82 -15.49
C ASN A 762 -3.57 -2.50 -16.99
N ALA A 763 -4.16 -1.37 -17.39
CA ALA A 763 -4.14 -0.92 -18.77
C ALA A 763 -3.44 0.43 -18.92
N ILE A 764 -2.72 0.57 -20.04
CA ILE A 764 -2.24 1.84 -20.55
C ILE A 764 -2.93 2.03 -21.90
N VAL A 765 -3.76 3.06 -22.01
CA VAL A 765 -4.53 3.37 -23.23
C VAL A 765 -3.94 4.62 -23.88
N ILE A 766 -3.55 4.48 -25.14
CA ILE A 766 -2.85 5.51 -25.93
C ILE A 766 -3.69 5.88 -27.15
N SER A 767 -3.71 7.18 -27.50
CA SER A 767 -4.26 7.66 -28.76
C SER A 767 -3.32 7.30 -29.91
N THR A 768 -3.69 6.31 -30.74
CA THR A 768 -2.90 5.91 -31.92
C THR A 768 -2.75 7.05 -32.92
N GLU A 769 -3.73 7.96 -32.97
CA GLU A 769 -3.72 9.10 -33.90
C GLU A 769 -2.72 10.18 -33.50
N ARG A 770 -2.52 10.40 -32.19
CA ARG A 770 -1.74 11.52 -31.66
C ARG A 770 -0.32 11.14 -31.26
N VAL A 771 -0.14 9.92 -30.77
CA VAL A 771 1.17 9.39 -30.35
C VAL A 771 1.72 8.46 -31.43
N ASN A 772 3.01 8.62 -31.76
CA ASN A 772 3.70 7.69 -32.64
C ASN A 772 4.01 6.39 -31.88
N VAL A 773 3.04 5.48 -31.86
CA VAL A 773 3.11 4.19 -31.14
C VAL A 773 4.30 3.32 -31.56
N SER A 774 4.90 3.54 -32.73
CA SER A 774 6.12 2.82 -33.14
C SER A 774 7.39 3.25 -32.40
N THR A 775 7.32 4.38 -31.68
CA THR A 775 8.39 4.92 -30.84
C THR A 775 8.16 4.71 -29.34
N MET A 776 7.03 4.10 -28.97
CA MET A 776 6.74 3.73 -27.59
C MET A 776 7.67 2.61 -27.11
N THR A 777 7.80 2.52 -25.78
CA THR A 777 8.44 1.38 -25.12
C THR A 777 7.82 0.08 -25.63
N PRO A 778 8.58 -0.80 -26.30
CA PRO A 778 8.09 -2.12 -26.69
C PRO A 778 8.07 -3.05 -25.48
N ASP A 779 7.20 -4.08 -25.52
CA ASP A 779 7.10 -5.12 -24.49
C ASP A 779 7.04 -4.53 -23.07
N ILE A 780 6.03 -3.69 -22.83
CA ILE A 780 5.77 -3.10 -21.52
C ILE A 780 5.49 -4.23 -20.51
N THR A 781 6.08 -4.12 -19.32
CA THR A 781 5.89 -5.07 -18.22
C THR A 781 5.56 -4.34 -16.94
N THR A 782 5.29 -5.12 -15.89
CA THR A 782 5.04 -4.62 -14.54
C THR A 782 6.22 -3.81 -13.99
N PHE A 783 7.45 -4.10 -14.45
CA PHE A 783 8.69 -3.47 -13.98
C PHE A 783 9.32 -2.51 -15.00
N TRP A 784 8.79 -2.46 -16.23
CA TRP A 784 9.29 -1.62 -17.31
C TRP A 784 8.11 -1.00 -18.07
N GLY A 785 7.73 0.20 -17.64
CA GLY A 785 6.60 0.96 -18.13
C GLY A 785 6.84 1.74 -19.42
N TRP A 786 5.79 2.41 -19.91
CA TRP A 786 5.85 3.27 -21.09
C TRP A 786 6.78 4.50 -20.91
N THR A 787 7.12 4.86 -19.67
CA THR A 787 8.02 5.98 -19.35
C THR A 787 9.51 5.59 -19.40
N ASN A 788 9.87 4.30 -19.37
CA ASN A 788 11.26 3.86 -19.29
C ASN A 788 12.12 4.19 -20.53
N ASP A 789 11.48 4.41 -21.68
CA ASP A 789 12.09 4.84 -22.95
C ASP A 789 11.50 6.20 -23.43
N ILE A 790 11.00 7.02 -22.50
CA ILE A 790 10.27 8.26 -22.81
C ILE A 790 11.05 9.28 -23.64
N GLU A 791 12.39 9.23 -23.59
CA GLU A 791 13.23 10.10 -24.41
C GLU A 791 13.08 9.83 -25.92
N LYS A 792 12.66 8.62 -26.29
CA LYS A 792 12.50 8.18 -27.67
C LYS A 792 11.12 8.47 -28.23
N LEU A 793 10.12 8.68 -27.37
CA LEU A 793 8.71 8.83 -27.74
C LEU A 793 8.50 10.07 -28.61
N GLU A 794 7.67 9.94 -29.64
CA GLU A 794 7.30 11.01 -30.57
C GLU A 794 5.77 11.19 -30.65
N MET A 795 5.33 12.41 -30.93
CA MET A 795 3.96 12.69 -31.40
C MET A 795 3.88 12.47 -32.92
N ASN A 796 2.68 12.23 -33.46
CA ASN A 796 2.45 12.03 -34.91
C ASN A 796 2.38 13.32 -35.74
#